data_AF-A0A7K9KEX6-F1
#
_entry.id   AF-A0A7K9KEX6-F1
#
_cell.length_a   1.000
_cell.length_b   1.000
_cell.length_c   1.000
_cell.angle_alpha   90.00
_cell.angle_beta   90.00
_cell.angle_gamma   90.00
#
_symmetry.space_group_name_H-M   'P 1'
#
loop_
_entity.id
_entity.type
_entity.pdbx_description
1 polymer ?
#
loop_
_entity_poly.entity_id
_entity_poly.type
_entity_poly.pdbx_seq_one_letter_code
_entity_poly.pdbx_strand_id
1 'polypeptide(L)'
;QELKLGSHAEALSFTSLVDGYFRLTADAHHYLCTDVAPPLIQHNIKNGCHGPICTEYAINKLRQEGNEVGMYVLRWSCTNFNHILMTVTCLEGSEVMNNSGPYKNFQIEVKKGGYFLHGSNKSFASLKDLMDHLKGQILRTDNISFTLKRCCQPRPREISNLLVATKKAQEWQPVYPMGQLSFHRIRKEEIVQGEHLGRGTRTQIYSGMLSLKDDENEGYQSEREIRVLLKVLDPSHRDISLASFSFCAFFETASMMRQVSHKHMVLLHGVCVRDLENIMVEEFVECGPLDLFMHKKSEVLTTPWKFKVAKQLASALSYLEDKDLVHGNVCTKNILLAREGIDTEYGPFIKLSDPGIPITVLSRQERVERIPWIAPECVEDSKNLSIAADKWSFGTTLWEICYNGETPLKDKTLAEKERFYEGHFVLATPSCKELADLMKQCMNYDPHQRPFFRAIMRDINKLEEQNPDIVSEKKPVTEVDPTLFEKRFLKRIRDLGEGHFGKVELCRYDPEGDNTGEQVAVKSLKPESGGNHIADLKKEIEILRNLYHDNIVKYKGICTEDGGSGIKLIMEFLPSGSLKEYLPRNKNKINLKQLLRYAVQICKGMDYLGSCQYVHRDLAARNVLVESENRVKIGDFGLTKAIETDKEYYTVKDDRDSPVFWYAPECLLQSKFYIASDVWSFGVTLYELLTYCDSEASPMAEFLKMIGPTQGQMTVARLVRVLQDDKRLPRPPTCPEEVDQLMRKCWIYKHDERTTFHNLIQGFETIMSKM
;
A
#
# COMPACT_ATOMS: atom_id res chain seq x y z
N GLN A 1 3.47 22.38 -13.12
CA GLN A 1 2.80 23.65 -13.46
C GLN A 1 1.52 23.74 -12.65
N GLU A 2 1.29 24.84 -11.95
CA GLU A 2 0.01 25.10 -11.26
C GLU A 2 -1.01 25.66 -12.25
N LEU A 3 -2.23 25.12 -12.23
CA LEU A 3 -3.33 25.60 -13.04
C LEU A 3 -3.86 26.92 -12.44
N LYS A 4 -3.72 28.03 -13.17
CA LYS A 4 -4.31 29.33 -12.79
C LYS A 4 -5.58 29.56 -13.59
N LEU A 5 -6.69 29.83 -12.90
CA LEU A 5 -7.99 30.12 -13.51
C LEU A 5 -8.24 31.64 -13.49
N GLY A 6 -8.95 32.16 -14.50
CA GLY A 6 -9.08 33.59 -14.77
C GLY A 6 -10.00 34.33 -13.80
N SER A 7 -10.81 33.62 -13.02
CA SER A 7 -11.67 34.21 -11.98
C SER A 7 -12.09 33.21 -10.89
N HIS A 8 -12.57 33.73 -9.75
CA HIS A 8 -13.15 32.90 -8.69
C HIS A 8 -14.37 32.11 -9.16
N ALA A 9 -15.23 32.71 -9.99
CA ALA A 9 -16.40 32.02 -10.54
C ALA A 9 -16.01 30.84 -11.45
N GLU A 10 -14.97 31.03 -12.27
CA GLU A 10 -14.41 29.98 -13.11
C GLU A 10 -13.76 28.87 -12.27
N ALA A 11 -13.08 29.23 -11.17
CA ALA A 11 -12.53 28.28 -10.21
C ALA A 11 -13.62 27.45 -9.52
N LEU A 12 -14.71 28.08 -9.07
CA LEU A 12 -15.85 27.35 -8.50
C LEU A 12 -16.51 26.46 -9.54
N SER A 13 -16.68 26.94 -10.78
CA SER A 13 -17.26 26.15 -11.88
C SER A 13 -16.41 24.91 -12.19
N PHE A 14 -15.10 25.08 -12.36
CA PHE A 14 -14.16 23.99 -12.57
C PHE A 14 -14.17 23.00 -11.41
N THR A 15 -14.09 23.50 -10.17
CA THR A 15 -14.13 22.67 -8.96
C THR A 15 -15.42 21.87 -8.88
N SER A 16 -16.57 22.49 -9.17
CA SER A 16 -17.88 21.83 -9.16
C SER A 16 -17.98 20.69 -10.19
N LEU A 17 -17.36 20.88 -11.36
CA LEU A 17 -17.30 19.87 -12.42
C LEU A 17 -16.43 18.69 -11.99
N VAL A 18 -15.21 18.95 -11.51
CA VAL A 18 -14.29 17.93 -11.01
C VAL A 18 -14.91 17.15 -9.86
N ASP A 19 -15.54 17.83 -8.92
CA ASP A 19 -16.32 17.26 -7.82
C ASP A 19 -17.40 16.30 -8.33
N GLY A 20 -18.16 16.72 -9.34
CA GLY A 20 -19.18 15.89 -9.98
C GLY A 20 -18.59 14.61 -10.57
N TYR A 21 -17.51 14.72 -11.35
CA TYR A 21 -16.81 13.57 -11.91
C TYR A 21 -16.27 12.65 -10.82
N PHE A 22 -15.64 13.19 -9.79
CA PHE A 22 -15.08 12.41 -8.69
C PHE A 22 -16.17 11.67 -7.91
N ARG A 23 -17.33 12.32 -7.70
CA ARG A 23 -18.51 11.69 -7.10
C ARG A 23 -19.13 10.58 -7.91
N LEU A 24 -19.01 10.62 -9.24
CA LEU A 24 -19.54 9.57 -10.10
C LEU A 24 -18.53 8.43 -10.31
N THR A 25 -17.23 8.65 -10.10
CA THR A 25 -16.19 7.70 -10.51
C THR A 25 -15.37 7.12 -9.37
N ALA A 26 -15.23 7.83 -8.25
CA ALA A 26 -14.30 7.46 -7.18
C ALA A 26 -14.93 7.47 -5.79
N ASP A 27 -15.70 8.49 -5.42
CA ASP A 27 -16.25 8.64 -4.07
C ASP A 27 -17.54 9.46 -4.07
N ALA A 28 -18.68 8.79 -3.87
CA ALA A 28 -20.01 9.38 -3.94
C ALA A 28 -20.25 10.52 -2.94
N HIS A 29 -19.44 10.62 -1.88
CA HIS A 29 -19.58 11.63 -0.83
C HIS A 29 -18.54 12.75 -0.94
N HIS A 30 -17.73 12.76 -2.00
CA HIS A 30 -16.62 13.71 -2.17
C HIS A 30 -17.05 15.15 -2.49
N TYR A 31 -16.30 16.10 -1.94
CA TYR A 31 -16.23 17.48 -2.42
C TYR A 31 -14.86 18.10 -2.10
N LEU A 32 -14.29 18.86 -3.03
CA LEU A 32 -12.98 19.49 -2.91
C LEU A 32 -13.01 20.71 -1.98
N CYS A 33 -14.08 21.50 -2.04
CA CYS A 33 -14.33 22.64 -1.14
C CYS A 33 -15.81 22.76 -0.76
N THR A 34 -16.07 23.36 0.39
CA THR A 34 -17.44 23.56 0.92
C THR A 34 -18.27 24.52 0.10
N ASP A 35 -17.63 25.43 -0.64
CA ASP A 35 -18.29 26.49 -1.41
C ASP A 35 -19.07 25.95 -2.61
N VAL A 36 -18.68 24.79 -3.13
CA VAL A 36 -19.36 24.11 -4.26
C VAL A 36 -19.98 22.77 -3.87
N ALA A 37 -19.88 22.38 -2.60
CA ALA A 37 -20.42 21.13 -2.12
C ALA A 37 -21.95 21.15 -2.16
N PRO A 38 -22.62 20.15 -2.78
CA PRO A 38 -24.08 20.10 -2.82
C PRO A 38 -24.69 20.11 -1.41
N PRO A 39 -25.69 20.97 -1.11
CA PRO A 39 -26.27 21.08 0.23
C PRO A 39 -26.81 19.76 0.78
N LEU A 40 -27.34 18.91 -0.10
CA LEU A 40 -27.84 17.58 0.27
C LEU A 40 -26.72 16.65 0.73
N ILE A 41 -25.52 16.72 0.13
CA ILE A 41 -24.37 15.91 0.52
C ILE A 41 -23.86 16.34 1.90
N GLN A 42 -23.74 17.65 2.13
CA GLN A 42 -23.37 18.18 3.44
C GLN A 42 -24.40 17.78 4.51
N HIS A 43 -25.69 17.89 4.20
CA HIS A 43 -26.78 17.46 5.07
C HIS A 43 -26.69 15.97 5.39
N ASN A 44 -26.43 15.14 4.39
CA ASN A 44 -26.33 13.69 4.50
C ASN A 44 -25.18 13.26 5.39
N ILE A 45 -23.97 13.75 5.12
CA ILE A 45 -22.77 13.45 5.93
C ILE A 45 -22.99 13.91 7.38
N LYS A 46 -23.52 15.11 7.58
CA LYS A 46 -23.78 15.66 8.93
C LYS A 46 -24.78 14.81 9.74
N ASN A 47 -25.76 14.18 9.09
CA ASN A 47 -26.80 13.39 9.75
C ASN A 47 -26.56 11.87 9.64
N GLY A 48 -25.42 11.42 9.10
CA GLY A 48 -25.14 10.01 8.85
C GLY A 48 -26.09 9.31 7.89
N CYS A 49 -26.74 10.09 7.02
CA CYS A 49 -27.62 9.58 5.99
C CYS A 49 -26.81 9.36 4.71
N HIS A 50 -26.91 8.19 4.12
CA HIS A 50 -26.34 7.91 2.82
C HIS A 50 -27.17 8.58 1.74
N GLY A 51 -26.56 8.80 0.57
CA GLY A 51 -27.28 9.04 -0.68
C GLY A 51 -28.23 7.88 -1.05
N PRO A 52 -28.82 7.91 -2.25
CA PRO A 52 -29.75 6.88 -2.69
C PRO A 52 -29.07 5.51 -2.93
N ILE A 53 -28.88 4.72 -1.88
CA ILE A 53 -28.29 3.38 -1.95
C ILE A 53 -29.37 2.29 -1.93
N CYS A 54 -29.16 1.19 -2.65
CA CYS A 54 -30.16 0.12 -2.73
C CYS A 54 -30.23 -0.69 -1.41
N THR A 55 -31.33 -1.43 -1.23
CA THR A 55 -31.54 -2.23 -0.01
C THR A 55 -30.46 -3.30 0.18
N GLU A 56 -30.05 -3.96 -0.91
CA GLU A 56 -28.98 -4.97 -0.88
C GLU A 56 -27.66 -4.38 -0.39
N TYR A 57 -27.32 -3.18 -0.87
CA TYR A 57 -26.12 -2.46 -0.45
C TYR A 57 -26.18 -2.09 1.03
N ALA A 58 -27.32 -1.57 1.50
CA ALA A 58 -27.51 -1.21 2.90
C ALA A 58 -27.40 -2.44 3.84
N ILE A 59 -27.95 -3.58 3.42
CA ILE A 59 -27.82 -4.85 4.14
C ILE A 59 -26.37 -5.32 4.17
N ASN A 60 -25.67 -5.29 3.04
CA ASN A 60 -24.26 -5.66 2.98
C ASN A 60 -23.40 -4.75 3.85
N LYS A 61 -23.70 -3.45 3.90
CA LYS A 61 -23.03 -2.51 4.80
C LYS A 61 -23.25 -2.85 6.27
N LEU A 62 -24.48 -3.19 6.67
CA LEU A 62 -24.76 -3.64 8.04
C LEU A 62 -23.98 -4.91 8.39
N ARG A 63 -23.83 -5.84 7.44
CA ARG A 63 -23.00 -7.04 7.60
C ARG A 63 -21.53 -6.71 7.80
N GLN A 64 -20.99 -5.77 7.02
CA GLN A 64 -19.59 -5.32 7.11
C GLN A 64 -19.28 -4.62 8.43
N GLU A 65 -20.27 -3.96 9.03
CA GLU A 65 -20.10 -3.16 10.26
C GLU A 65 -20.31 -3.97 11.55
N GLY A 66 -20.37 -5.31 11.46
CA GLY A 66 -20.48 -6.22 12.61
C GLY A 66 -21.85 -6.90 12.77
N ASN A 67 -22.86 -6.45 12.02
CA ASN A 67 -24.20 -7.05 11.97
C ASN A 67 -24.90 -7.21 13.34
N GLU A 68 -24.63 -6.32 14.29
CA GLU A 68 -25.22 -6.41 15.62
C GLU A 68 -26.70 -5.98 15.63
N VAL A 69 -27.48 -6.56 16.53
CA VAL A 69 -28.90 -6.22 16.71
C VAL A 69 -29.03 -4.76 17.15
N GLY A 70 -29.84 -4.00 16.41
CA GLY A 70 -30.03 -2.58 16.62
C GLY A 70 -29.07 -1.69 15.82
N MET A 71 -28.15 -2.26 15.02
CA MET A 71 -27.42 -1.49 14.01
C MET A 71 -28.33 -1.08 12.87
N TYR A 72 -28.12 0.12 12.32
CA TYR A 72 -28.97 0.65 11.26
C TYR A 72 -28.22 1.53 10.25
N VAL A 73 -28.75 1.57 9.02
CA VAL A 73 -28.31 2.45 7.92
C VAL A 73 -29.44 3.40 7.58
N LEU A 74 -29.18 4.71 7.59
CA LEU A 74 -30.05 5.71 7.00
C LEU A 74 -29.64 5.96 5.55
N ARG A 75 -30.61 5.97 4.63
CA ARG A 75 -30.36 6.15 3.20
C ARG A 75 -31.52 6.82 2.49
N TRP A 76 -31.27 7.62 1.47
CA TRP A 76 -32.35 8.06 0.58
C TRP A 76 -32.92 6.87 -0.22
N SER A 77 -34.22 6.90 -0.49
CA SER A 77 -34.83 5.91 -1.38
C SER A 77 -34.36 6.13 -2.82
N CYS A 78 -33.97 5.05 -3.50
CA CYS A 78 -33.63 5.08 -4.92
C CYS A 78 -34.84 5.36 -5.84
N THR A 79 -36.06 5.18 -5.33
CA THR A 79 -37.31 5.29 -6.10
C THR A 79 -38.18 6.48 -5.69
N ASN A 80 -37.97 7.04 -4.49
CA ASN A 80 -38.76 8.17 -3.99
C ASN A 80 -37.89 9.20 -3.27
N PHE A 81 -37.63 10.32 -3.95
CA PHE A 81 -36.73 11.37 -3.47
C PHE A 81 -37.18 12.10 -2.20
N ASN A 82 -38.42 11.91 -1.76
CA ASN A 82 -38.94 12.49 -0.52
C ASN A 82 -38.91 11.50 0.65
N HIS A 83 -38.27 10.34 0.50
CA HIS A 83 -38.24 9.30 1.52
C HIS A 83 -36.82 8.90 1.89
N ILE A 84 -36.57 8.86 3.19
CA ILE A 84 -35.39 8.22 3.78
C ILE A 84 -35.81 6.85 4.29
N LEU A 85 -35.01 5.84 4.03
CA LEU A 85 -35.18 4.49 4.53
C LEU A 85 -34.19 4.26 5.67
N MET A 86 -34.68 3.70 6.76
CA MET A 86 -33.89 3.21 7.88
C MET A 86 -33.88 1.69 7.82
N THR A 87 -32.77 1.11 7.37
CA THR A 87 -32.58 -0.34 7.34
C THR A 87 -31.94 -0.78 8.65
N VAL A 88 -32.57 -1.68 9.41
CA VAL A 88 -32.14 -2.07 10.77
C VAL A 88 -31.94 -3.58 10.85
N THR A 89 -30.90 -4.01 11.56
CA THR A 89 -30.67 -5.41 11.92
C THR A 89 -31.50 -5.79 13.16
N CYS A 90 -32.31 -6.83 13.03
CA CYS A 90 -33.30 -7.31 14.01
C CYS A 90 -33.18 -8.83 14.23
N LEU A 91 -33.63 -9.33 15.38
CA LEU A 91 -33.84 -10.77 15.62
C LEU A 91 -35.31 -11.12 15.39
N GLU A 92 -35.61 -12.09 14.54
CA GLU A 92 -36.94 -12.69 14.45
C GLU A 92 -37.04 -13.88 15.42
N GLY A 93 -38.00 -13.81 16.34
CA GLY A 93 -38.32 -14.90 17.25
C GLY A 93 -39.30 -15.87 16.59
N SER A 94 -38.81 -16.77 15.73
CA SER A 94 -39.36 -18.09 15.38
C SER A 94 -38.89 -18.51 13.98
N GLU A 95 -38.17 -19.63 13.88
CA GLU A 95 -37.88 -20.30 12.60
C GLU A 95 -39.18 -20.72 11.91
N VAL A 96 -39.60 -20.06 10.81
CA VAL A 96 -40.23 -20.69 9.61
C VAL A 96 -40.21 -19.69 8.43
N MET A 97 -39.59 -20.14 7.33
CA MET A 97 -39.70 -19.72 5.91
C MET A 97 -40.41 -18.39 5.56
N ASN A 98 -39.62 -17.35 5.25
CA ASN A 98 -39.79 -16.50 4.07
C ASN A 98 -38.50 -15.69 3.79
N ASN A 99 -38.23 -15.40 2.51
CA ASN A 99 -36.98 -14.84 1.95
C ASN A 99 -36.52 -13.44 2.45
N SER A 100 -37.02 -12.90 3.57
CA SER A 100 -36.48 -11.69 4.19
C SER A 100 -35.52 -12.06 5.31
N GLY A 101 -34.23 -11.78 5.15
CA GLY A 101 -33.22 -11.96 6.20
C GLY A 101 -33.48 -11.10 7.47
N PRO A 102 -32.54 -11.04 8.43
CA PRO A 102 -32.70 -10.37 9.74
C PRO A 102 -32.76 -8.83 9.66
N TYR A 103 -33.25 -8.25 8.57
CA TYR A 103 -33.24 -6.81 8.31
C TYR A 103 -34.64 -6.30 7.99
N LYS A 104 -35.02 -5.17 8.62
CA LYS A 104 -36.27 -4.47 8.30
C LYS A 104 -36.00 -3.06 7.82
N ASN A 105 -36.81 -2.58 6.88
CA ASN A 105 -36.73 -1.22 6.36
C ASN A 105 -37.92 -0.42 6.91
N PHE A 106 -37.63 0.69 7.58
CA PHE A 106 -38.62 1.66 8.02
C PHE A 106 -38.54 2.89 7.12
N GLN A 107 -39.68 3.49 6.83
CA GLN A 107 -39.76 4.65 5.94
C GLN A 107 -39.91 5.93 6.76
N ILE A 108 -39.14 6.95 6.40
CA ILE A 108 -39.19 8.29 6.96
C ILE A 108 -39.55 9.23 5.81
N GLU A 109 -40.73 9.83 5.87
CA GLU A 109 -41.21 10.78 4.88
C GLU A 109 -40.69 12.19 5.20
N VAL A 110 -40.17 12.87 4.19
CA VAL A 110 -39.65 14.23 4.25
C VAL A 110 -40.66 15.17 3.58
N LYS A 111 -41.27 16.06 4.36
CA LYS A 111 -42.24 17.07 3.88
C LYS A 111 -41.74 18.48 4.17
N LYS A 112 -42.28 19.48 3.47
CA LYS A 112 -42.08 20.91 3.79
C LYS A 112 -42.66 21.18 5.20
N GLY A 113 -41.84 21.01 6.23
CA GLY A 113 -42.24 21.17 7.64
C GLY A 113 -41.65 20.13 8.61
N GLY A 114 -40.95 19.09 8.13
CA GLY A 114 -40.25 18.15 9.02
C GLY A 114 -40.16 16.71 8.50
N TYR A 115 -39.69 15.84 9.40
CA TYR A 115 -39.49 14.41 9.18
C TYR A 115 -40.55 13.60 9.91
N PHE A 116 -41.13 12.61 9.24
CA PHE A 116 -42.23 11.80 9.75
C PHE A 116 -41.89 10.31 9.59
N LEU A 117 -41.89 9.55 10.68
CA LEU A 117 -41.80 8.09 10.58
C LEU A 117 -43.14 7.55 10.06
N HIS A 118 -43.12 6.74 8.99
CA HIS A 118 -44.31 6.17 8.40
C HIS A 118 -45.11 5.36 9.44
N GLY A 119 -46.40 5.70 9.61
CA GLY A 119 -47.27 5.12 10.65
C GLY A 119 -47.29 5.89 11.98
N SER A 120 -46.52 6.97 12.12
CA SER A 120 -46.55 7.88 13.28
C SER A 120 -47.17 9.23 12.95
N ASN A 121 -47.95 9.79 13.88
CA ASN A 121 -48.56 11.11 13.74
C ASN A 121 -47.64 12.25 14.21
N LYS A 122 -46.40 11.94 14.61
CA LYS A 122 -45.46 12.91 15.21
C LYS A 122 -44.45 13.43 14.18
N SER A 123 -44.33 14.75 14.09
CA SER A 123 -43.37 15.45 13.21
C SER A 123 -42.14 15.91 13.97
N PHE A 124 -40.98 15.89 13.31
CA PHE A 124 -39.71 16.38 13.87
C PHE A 124 -39.09 17.44 12.97
N ALA A 125 -38.49 18.47 13.57
CA ALA A 125 -37.90 19.60 12.84
C ALA A 125 -36.63 19.21 12.05
N SER A 126 -35.85 18.25 12.57
CA SER A 126 -34.67 17.71 11.89
C SER A 126 -34.62 16.17 11.94
N LEU A 127 -33.86 15.58 11.01
CA LEU A 127 -33.60 14.13 11.01
C LEU A 127 -32.92 13.71 12.31
N LYS A 128 -32.00 14.54 12.82
CA LYS A 128 -31.33 14.30 14.10
C LYS A 128 -32.32 14.19 15.25
N ASP A 129 -33.28 15.12 15.37
CA ASP A 129 -34.28 15.10 16.43
C ASP A 129 -35.16 13.84 16.39
N LEU A 130 -35.52 13.40 15.18
CA LEU A 130 -36.24 12.13 14.98
C LEU A 130 -35.39 10.95 15.46
N MET A 131 -34.13 10.87 15.04
CA MET A 131 -33.25 9.74 15.39
C MET A 131 -32.93 9.69 16.89
N ASP A 132 -32.70 10.85 17.52
CA ASP A 132 -32.46 10.95 18.96
C ASP A 132 -33.72 10.52 19.75
N HIS A 133 -34.92 10.85 19.25
CA HIS A 133 -36.17 10.35 19.81
C HIS A 133 -36.31 8.82 19.69
N LEU A 134 -35.93 8.24 18.56
CA LEU A 134 -36.04 6.80 18.31
C LEU A 134 -35.00 5.97 19.10
N LYS A 135 -33.77 6.47 19.28
CA LYS A 135 -32.71 5.80 20.06
C LYS A 135 -33.08 5.58 21.52
N GLY A 136 -33.88 6.48 22.10
CA GLY A 136 -34.35 6.37 23.49
C GLY A 136 -35.53 5.43 23.70
N GLN A 137 -36.00 4.72 22.66
CA GLN A 137 -37.22 3.92 22.70
C GLN A 137 -36.98 2.45 22.31
N ILE A 138 -37.83 1.56 22.85
CA ILE A 138 -37.97 0.19 22.36
C ILE A 138 -39.00 0.23 21.23
N LEU A 139 -38.53 0.01 20.00
CA LEU A 139 -39.37 -0.02 18.81
C LEU A 139 -39.96 -1.42 18.65
N ARG A 140 -41.27 -1.48 18.37
CA ARG A 140 -42.03 -2.72 18.20
C ARG A 140 -42.80 -2.69 16.88
N THR A 141 -42.67 -3.76 16.09
CA THR A 141 -43.44 -3.99 14.87
C THR A 141 -43.79 -5.46 14.79
N ASP A 142 -45.07 -5.79 14.62
CA ASP A 142 -45.66 -7.14 14.56
C ASP A 142 -45.04 -8.17 15.55
N ASN A 143 -43.93 -8.82 15.16
CA ASN A 143 -43.24 -9.87 15.94
C ASN A 143 -41.78 -9.52 16.36
N ILE A 144 -41.35 -8.26 16.20
CA ILE A 144 -39.97 -7.83 16.43
C ILE A 144 -39.92 -6.66 17.39
N SER A 145 -39.10 -6.79 18.44
CA SER A 145 -38.73 -5.68 19.33
C SER A 145 -37.23 -5.42 19.26
N PHE A 146 -36.83 -4.17 19.07
CA PHE A 146 -35.43 -3.78 19.03
C PHE A 146 -35.24 -2.35 19.54
N THR A 147 -34.00 -2.03 19.90
CA THR A 147 -33.56 -0.66 20.24
C THR A 147 -32.51 -0.25 19.22
N LEU A 148 -32.56 0.99 18.71
CA LEU A 148 -31.51 1.50 17.85
C LEU A 148 -30.24 1.73 18.68
N LYS A 149 -29.12 1.14 18.26
CA LYS A 149 -27.83 1.25 18.93
C LYS A 149 -26.86 2.12 18.14
N ARG A 150 -26.45 1.66 16.96
CA ARG A 150 -25.36 2.26 16.17
C ARG A 150 -25.81 2.53 14.73
N CYS A 151 -25.57 3.75 14.24
CA CYS A 151 -25.75 4.11 12.85
C CYS A 151 -24.48 3.78 12.06
N CYS A 152 -24.60 3.04 10.96
CA CYS A 152 -23.54 2.97 9.96
C CYS A 152 -23.55 4.28 9.17
N GLN A 153 -22.44 5.00 9.14
CA GLN A 153 -22.30 6.31 8.48
C GLN A 153 -21.73 6.15 7.06
N PRO A 154 -22.03 7.05 6.11
CA PRO A 154 -21.37 7.07 4.80
C PRO A 154 -19.86 7.32 4.97
N ARG A 155 -19.01 6.50 4.34
CA ARG A 155 -17.54 6.63 4.42
C ARG A 155 -16.99 7.21 3.11
N PRO A 156 -15.96 8.09 3.16
CA PRO A 156 -15.27 8.53 1.96
C PRO A 156 -14.49 7.39 1.29
N ARG A 157 -14.40 7.43 -0.04
CA ARG A 157 -13.90 6.36 -0.93
C ARG A 157 -14.64 5.03 -0.82
N GLU A 158 -15.80 5.02 -0.15
CA GLU A 158 -16.63 3.82 -0.09
C GLU A 158 -17.26 3.57 -1.45
N ILE A 159 -17.07 2.34 -1.96
CA ILE A 159 -17.65 1.93 -3.22
C ILE A 159 -19.16 1.84 -3.03
N SER A 160 -19.89 2.83 -3.52
CA SER A 160 -21.36 2.86 -3.51
C SER A 160 -21.90 2.37 -4.85
N ASN A 161 -23.11 1.80 -4.84
CA ASN A 161 -23.87 1.51 -6.06
C ASN A 161 -24.25 2.77 -6.89
N LEU A 162 -23.86 3.96 -6.43
CA LEU A 162 -24.00 5.24 -7.13
C LEU A 162 -22.80 5.60 -8.01
N LEU A 163 -21.67 4.91 -7.86
CA LEU A 163 -20.49 5.13 -8.68
C LEU A 163 -20.68 4.45 -10.05
N VAL A 164 -20.65 5.25 -11.11
CA VAL A 164 -20.78 4.84 -12.51
C VAL A 164 -19.64 3.91 -12.92
N ALA A 165 -18.47 4.03 -12.29
CA ALA A 165 -17.24 3.32 -12.67
C ALA A 165 -16.93 2.06 -11.83
N THR A 166 -17.75 1.63 -10.87
CA THR A 166 -17.38 0.51 -9.99
C THR A 166 -18.27 -0.72 -10.20
N LYS A 167 -17.83 -1.62 -11.08
CA LYS A 167 -18.19 -3.06 -11.08
C LYS A 167 -17.48 -3.88 -9.98
N LYS A 168 -16.73 -3.24 -9.06
CA LYS A 168 -15.96 -3.94 -8.02
C LYS A 168 -16.78 -4.05 -6.74
N ALA A 169 -17.59 -5.11 -6.62
CA ALA A 169 -18.07 -5.55 -5.32
C ALA A 169 -16.86 -5.91 -4.44
N GLN A 170 -16.74 -5.22 -3.30
CA GLN A 170 -15.66 -5.41 -2.33
C GLN A 170 -16.05 -6.58 -1.42
N GLU A 171 -15.50 -7.76 -1.72
CA GLU A 171 -15.53 -8.92 -0.82
C GLU A 171 -14.35 -8.82 0.15
N TRP A 172 -14.64 -8.96 1.44
CA TRP A 172 -13.67 -8.88 2.53
C TRP A 172 -12.98 -10.24 2.76
N GLN A 173 -11.71 -10.19 3.16
CA GLN A 173 -10.91 -11.33 3.59
C GLN A 173 -10.79 -11.38 5.12
N PRO A 174 -10.75 -12.58 5.75
CA PRO A 174 -10.60 -12.72 7.19
C PRO A 174 -9.16 -12.51 7.67
N VAL A 175 -9.04 -12.12 8.95
CA VAL A 175 -7.79 -12.03 9.73
C VAL A 175 -7.08 -13.40 9.74
N TYR A 176 -5.80 -13.42 9.36
CA TYR A 176 -5.04 -14.66 9.11
C TYR A 176 -4.23 -15.15 10.31
N PRO A 177 -4.08 -16.49 10.47
CA PRO A 177 -3.10 -17.10 11.36
C PRO A 177 -1.72 -17.34 10.70
N MET A 178 -0.66 -16.86 11.38
CA MET A 178 0.70 -17.39 11.66
C MET A 178 1.57 -18.11 10.60
N GLY A 179 1.13 -18.39 9.37
CA GLY A 179 1.89 -19.23 8.44
C GLY A 179 2.91 -18.54 7.51
N GLN A 180 2.90 -17.21 7.34
CA GLN A 180 3.54 -16.58 6.18
C GLN A 180 4.08 -15.16 6.47
N LEU A 181 5.20 -15.09 7.19
CA LEU A 181 5.95 -13.86 7.44
C LEU A 181 7.16 -13.82 6.49
N SER A 182 7.36 -12.70 5.77
CA SER A 182 8.47 -12.57 4.82
C SER A 182 9.38 -11.38 5.19
N PHE A 183 10.63 -11.67 5.53
CA PHE A 183 11.65 -10.68 5.80
C PHE A 183 13.01 -11.21 5.31
N HIS A 184 13.95 -10.29 5.04
CA HIS A 184 15.31 -10.68 4.72
C HIS A 184 15.95 -11.30 5.97
N ARG A 185 16.49 -12.52 5.84
CA ARG A 185 17.11 -13.22 6.96
C ARG A 185 18.57 -12.79 7.06
N ILE A 186 18.94 -12.20 8.20
CA ILE A 186 20.31 -11.81 8.52
C ILE A 186 20.93 -12.90 9.40
N ARG A 187 22.15 -13.29 9.08
CA ARG A 187 22.89 -14.29 9.86
C ARG A 187 23.48 -13.63 11.10
N LYS A 188 23.63 -14.38 12.20
CA LYS A 188 24.14 -13.80 13.46
C LYS A 188 25.57 -13.31 13.31
N GLU A 189 26.34 -13.97 12.45
CA GLU A 189 27.73 -13.66 12.15
C GLU A 189 27.89 -12.34 11.38
N GLU A 190 26.80 -11.86 10.76
CA GLU A 190 26.78 -10.59 10.04
C GLU A 190 26.51 -9.40 10.98
N ILE A 191 26.15 -9.63 12.25
CA ILE A 191 25.79 -8.57 13.20
C ILE A 191 26.67 -8.56 14.46
N VAL A 192 27.16 -7.38 14.79
CA VAL A 192 27.86 -7.10 16.05
C VAL A 192 27.00 -6.19 16.90
N GLN A 193 26.66 -6.63 18.11
CA GLN A 193 25.88 -5.84 19.06
C GLN A 193 26.79 -4.89 19.83
N GLY A 194 26.38 -3.62 19.91
CA GLY A 194 27.03 -2.55 20.66
C GLY A 194 26.30 -2.18 21.95
N GLU A 195 26.31 -0.88 22.25
CA GLU A 195 25.79 -0.30 23.50
C GLU A 195 24.26 -0.38 23.60
N HIS A 196 23.75 -0.46 24.84
CA HIS A 196 22.31 -0.38 25.12
C HIS A 196 21.82 1.05 24.99
N LEU A 197 20.82 1.26 24.12
CA LEU A 197 20.26 2.58 23.82
C LEU A 197 18.93 2.83 24.54
N GLY A 198 18.23 1.78 24.97
CA GLY A 198 16.97 1.93 25.68
C GLY A 198 16.05 0.71 25.63
N ARG A 199 14.81 0.92 26.08
CA ARG A 199 13.77 -0.12 26.19
C ARG A 199 12.51 0.26 25.42
N GLY A 200 12.00 -0.69 24.66
CA GLY A 200 10.67 -0.67 24.04
C GLY A 200 9.70 -1.62 24.77
N THR A 201 8.46 -1.69 24.30
CA THR A 201 7.48 -2.66 24.83
C THR A 201 7.95 -4.09 24.53
N ARG A 202 8.38 -4.82 25.56
CA ARG A 202 8.91 -6.20 25.46
C ARG A 202 10.18 -6.33 24.59
N THR A 203 10.89 -5.23 24.34
CA THR A 203 12.10 -5.22 23.51
C THR A 203 13.23 -4.41 24.15
N GLN A 204 14.46 -4.84 23.94
CA GLN A 204 15.68 -4.12 24.29
C GLN A 204 16.30 -3.55 23.02
N ILE A 205 16.77 -2.30 23.07
CA ILE A 205 17.31 -1.59 21.90
C ILE A 205 18.81 -1.38 22.10
N TYR A 206 19.60 -1.76 21.10
CA TYR A 206 21.05 -1.64 21.09
C TYR A 206 21.53 -0.95 19.81
N SER A 207 22.69 -0.30 19.87
CA SER A 207 23.45 -0.01 18.66
C SER A 207 24.07 -1.31 18.12
N GLY A 208 24.44 -1.32 16.85
CA GLY A 208 25.17 -2.45 16.27
C GLY A 208 25.84 -2.10 14.95
N MET A 209 26.60 -3.06 14.43
CA MET A 209 27.20 -3.02 13.11
C MET A 209 26.68 -4.23 12.30
N LEU A 210 26.37 -4.01 11.03
CA LEU A 210 26.01 -5.05 10.06
C LEU A 210 27.08 -5.11 8.99
N SER A 211 27.72 -6.27 8.85
CA SER A 211 28.74 -6.54 7.83
C SER A 211 28.06 -6.96 6.52
N LEU A 212 28.28 -6.18 5.47
CA LEU A 212 27.82 -6.47 4.12
C LEU A 212 28.99 -6.99 3.29
N LYS A 213 28.77 -8.09 2.57
CA LYS A 213 29.73 -8.59 1.58
C LYS A 213 29.66 -7.72 0.32
N ASP A 214 30.77 -7.11 -0.05
CA ASP A 214 30.97 -6.51 -1.37
C ASP A 214 31.70 -7.52 -2.26
N ASP A 215 30.99 -8.06 -3.25
CA ASP A 215 31.56 -8.96 -4.27
C ASP A 215 32.26 -8.16 -5.41
N GLU A 216 32.42 -6.84 -5.29
CA GLU A 216 32.90 -5.98 -6.39
C GLU A 216 34.44 -5.97 -6.58
N ASN A 217 35.25 -6.51 -5.67
CA ASN A 217 36.71 -6.50 -5.81
C ASN A 217 37.35 -7.89 -5.61
N GLU A 218 37.61 -8.61 -6.70
CA GLU A 218 38.59 -9.71 -6.68
C GLU A 218 40.00 -9.15 -6.45
N GLY A 219 40.40 -9.14 -5.17
CA GLY A 219 41.75 -8.76 -4.73
C GLY A 219 41.82 -8.37 -3.26
N TYR A 220 40.73 -7.82 -2.72
CA TYR A 220 40.53 -7.57 -1.29
C TYR A 220 39.04 -7.72 -0.99
N GLN A 221 38.66 -8.72 -0.20
CA GLN A 221 37.32 -8.77 0.41
C GLN A 221 37.19 -7.56 1.34
N SER A 222 36.69 -6.44 0.81
CA SER A 222 36.36 -5.28 1.63
C SER A 222 35.00 -5.53 2.24
N GLU A 223 34.96 -6.04 3.47
CA GLU A 223 33.70 -6.05 4.23
C GLU A 223 33.29 -4.61 4.54
N ARG A 224 32.11 -4.22 4.05
CA ARG A 224 31.56 -2.90 4.36
C ARG A 224 30.68 -3.03 5.60
N GLU A 225 31.12 -2.45 6.69
CA GLU A 225 30.31 -2.38 7.92
C GLU A 225 29.42 -1.14 7.89
N ILE A 226 28.13 -1.34 8.19
CA ILE A 226 27.18 -0.23 8.37
C ILE A 226 26.64 -0.21 9.79
N ARG A 227 26.50 0.98 10.36
CA ARG A 227 25.90 1.18 11.68
C ARG A 227 24.40 0.95 11.59
N VAL A 228 23.88 0.11 12.49
CA VAL A 228 22.49 -0.32 12.57
C VAL A 228 21.95 -0.21 13.98
N LEU A 229 20.62 -0.24 14.10
CA LEU A 229 19.92 -0.38 15.37
C LEU A 229 19.42 -1.82 15.49
N LEU A 230 19.70 -2.44 16.63
CA LEU A 230 19.31 -3.82 16.93
C LEU A 230 18.19 -3.80 17.97
N LYS A 231 16.99 -4.18 17.56
CA LYS A 231 15.83 -4.31 18.44
C LYS A 231 15.63 -5.78 18.78
N VAL A 232 15.96 -6.15 20.01
CA VAL A 232 15.98 -7.52 20.52
C VAL A 232 14.71 -7.81 21.30
N LEU A 233 13.97 -8.86 20.95
CA LEU A 233 12.80 -9.31 21.70
C LEU A 233 13.23 -9.91 23.05
N ASP A 234 12.61 -9.49 24.15
CA ASP A 234 12.98 -9.92 25.49
C ASP A 234 12.64 -11.43 25.73
N PRO A 235 13.60 -12.26 26.18
CA PRO A 235 13.39 -13.70 26.39
C PRO A 235 12.35 -14.03 27.47
N SER A 236 12.14 -13.15 28.47
CA SER A 236 11.20 -13.39 29.58
C SER A 236 9.74 -13.50 29.12
N HIS A 237 9.44 -13.00 27.92
CA HIS A 237 8.15 -13.12 27.27
C HIS A 237 8.09 -14.31 26.30
N ARG A 238 8.85 -15.41 26.52
CA ARG A 238 8.77 -16.68 25.75
C ARG A 238 7.99 -17.83 26.44
N ASP A 239 7.90 -17.85 27.77
CA ASP A 239 7.46 -19.05 28.54
C ASP A 239 5.99 -19.04 29.03
N ILE A 240 5.21 -18.02 28.69
CA ILE A 240 3.78 -17.87 29.09
C ILE A 240 2.92 -17.94 27.83
N SER A 241 1.66 -18.37 27.86
CA SER A 241 0.78 -18.42 26.68
C SER A 241 0.67 -17.11 25.86
N LEU A 242 0.91 -15.94 26.47
CA LEU A 242 1.04 -14.61 25.81
C LEU A 242 2.33 -14.43 24.98
N ALA A 243 3.32 -15.28 25.21
CA ALA A 243 4.62 -15.27 24.57
C ALA A 243 4.59 -15.68 23.10
N SER A 244 3.87 -16.75 22.78
CA SER A 244 3.71 -17.22 21.40
C SER A 244 3.05 -16.15 20.54
N PHE A 245 2.13 -15.36 21.11
CA PHE A 245 1.52 -14.21 20.44
C PHE A 245 2.50 -13.04 20.27
N SER A 246 3.33 -12.74 21.29
CA SER A 246 4.34 -11.67 21.21
C SER A 246 5.43 -11.95 20.18
N PHE A 247 5.90 -13.21 20.14
CA PHE A 247 6.85 -13.69 19.14
C PHE A 247 6.31 -13.48 17.74
N CYS A 248 5.07 -13.91 17.46
CA CYS A 248 4.48 -13.78 16.14
C CYS A 248 4.25 -12.32 15.76
N ALA A 249 3.74 -11.51 16.68
CA ALA A 249 3.45 -10.10 16.45
C ALA A 249 4.72 -9.27 16.20
N PHE A 250 5.86 -9.64 16.80
CA PHE A 250 7.17 -9.03 16.51
C PHE A 250 7.56 -9.21 15.03
N PHE A 251 7.35 -10.40 14.47
CA PHE A 251 7.62 -10.65 13.06
C PHE A 251 6.53 -10.11 12.13
N GLU A 252 5.27 -10.00 12.57
CA GLU A 252 4.22 -9.30 11.83
C GLU A 252 4.64 -7.86 11.56
N THR A 253 5.18 -7.17 12.57
CA THR A 253 5.76 -5.83 12.44
C THR A 253 6.92 -5.82 11.44
N ALA A 254 7.88 -6.76 11.55
CA ALA A 254 8.97 -6.86 10.60
C ALA A 254 8.48 -7.07 9.15
N SER A 255 7.45 -7.91 8.97
CA SER A 255 6.85 -8.19 7.68
C SER A 255 6.12 -6.97 7.11
N MET A 256 5.45 -6.18 7.95
CA MET A 256 4.86 -4.89 7.55
C MET A 256 5.96 -3.91 7.11
N MET A 257 6.99 -3.74 7.93
CA MET A 257 8.10 -2.81 7.65
C MET A 257 8.90 -3.19 6.39
N ARG A 258 8.93 -4.49 6.02
CA ARG A 258 9.55 -4.93 4.77
C ARG A 258 8.78 -4.48 3.52
N GLN A 259 7.47 -4.25 3.62
CA GLN A 259 6.59 -3.88 2.52
C GLN A 259 6.52 -2.36 2.29
N VAL A 260 7.11 -1.56 3.18
CA VAL A 260 7.10 -0.10 3.07
C VAL A 260 8.41 0.40 2.46
N SER A 261 8.31 1.36 1.55
CA SER A 261 9.45 2.14 1.08
C SER A 261 9.00 3.59 0.92
N HIS A 262 9.37 4.42 1.88
CA HIS A 262 9.07 5.83 1.92
C HIS A 262 10.22 6.56 2.61
N LYS A 263 10.57 7.75 2.13
CA LYS A 263 11.76 8.50 2.62
C LYS A 263 11.72 8.81 4.13
N HIS A 264 10.52 8.97 4.69
CA HIS A 264 10.28 9.22 6.12
C HIS A 264 9.90 7.95 6.90
N MET A 265 10.24 6.75 6.40
CA MET A 265 10.12 5.49 7.14
C MET A 265 11.51 4.93 7.38
N VAL A 266 11.75 4.39 8.58
CA VAL A 266 13.00 3.70 8.92
C VAL A 266 13.13 2.44 8.07
N LEU A 267 14.29 2.26 7.45
CA LEU A 267 14.62 1.06 6.70
C LEU A 267 14.82 -0.13 7.64
N LEU A 268 14.07 -1.22 7.41
CA LEU A 268 14.36 -2.53 7.96
C LEU A 268 15.32 -3.29 7.04
N HIS A 269 16.55 -3.55 7.49
CA HIS A 269 17.52 -4.36 6.75
C HIS A 269 17.11 -5.83 6.72
N GLY A 270 16.55 -6.33 7.81
CA GLY A 270 16.12 -7.70 7.94
C GLY A 270 15.93 -8.13 9.38
N VAL A 271 15.83 -9.43 9.60
CA VAL A 271 15.66 -10.02 10.92
C VAL A 271 16.65 -11.15 11.11
N CYS A 272 17.31 -11.18 12.26
CA CYS A 272 18.13 -12.28 12.71
C CYS A 272 17.34 -13.17 13.66
N VAL A 273 17.34 -14.48 13.40
CA VAL A 273 16.68 -15.50 14.23
C VAL A 273 17.70 -16.60 14.52
N ARG A 274 18.12 -16.71 15.78
CA ARG A 274 19.01 -17.78 16.26
C ARG A 274 18.67 -18.13 17.71
N ASP A 275 18.30 -19.38 17.94
CA ASP A 275 17.96 -19.94 19.26
C ASP A 275 16.96 -19.06 20.06
N LEU A 276 17.47 -18.34 21.06
CA LEU A 276 16.70 -17.46 21.95
C LEU A 276 16.62 -16.00 21.50
N GLU A 277 17.40 -15.60 20.49
CA GLU A 277 17.53 -14.21 20.04
C GLU A 277 16.71 -13.95 18.77
N ASN A 278 15.71 -13.08 18.87
CA ASN A 278 15.00 -12.51 17.72
C ASN A 278 15.34 -11.03 17.64
N ILE A 279 15.98 -10.61 16.55
CA ILE A 279 16.54 -9.27 16.41
C ILE A 279 16.06 -8.66 15.10
N MET A 280 15.30 -7.57 15.19
CA MET A 280 15.07 -6.69 14.03
C MET A 280 16.29 -5.78 13.85
N VAL A 281 16.80 -5.73 12.62
CA VAL A 281 17.96 -4.90 12.26
C VAL A 281 17.47 -3.73 11.42
N GLU A 282 17.41 -2.56 12.05
CA GLU A 282 16.92 -1.30 11.48
C GLU A 282 18.08 -0.37 11.12
N GLU A 283 17.86 0.59 10.23
CA GLU A 283 18.85 1.64 9.99
C GLU A 283 19.07 2.47 11.26
N PHE A 284 20.33 2.83 11.51
CA PHE A 284 20.66 3.73 12.60
C PHE A 284 20.36 5.19 12.20
N VAL A 285 19.63 5.92 13.04
CA VAL A 285 19.28 7.33 12.81
C VAL A 285 19.97 8.20 13.86
N GLU A 286 20.82 9.13 13.40
CA GLU A 286 21.90 9.72 14.21
C GLU A 286 21.41 10.53 15.42
N CYS A 287 20.38 11.39 15.27
CA CYS A 287 19.91 12.21 16.38
C CYS A 287 18.97 11.45 17.34
N GLY A 288 18.53 10.24 16.99
CA GLY A 288 17.68 9.40 17.84
C GLY A 288 16.23 9.90 17.97
N PRO A 289 15.53 9.53 19.06
CA PRO A 289 14.12 9.86 19.29
C PRO A 289 13.82 11.36 19.35
N LEU A 290 12.74 11.77 18.70
CA LEU A 290 12.34 13.15 18.53
C LEU A 290 11.94 13.81 19.86
N ASP A 291 11.27 13.10 20.76
CA ASP A 291 10.91 13.58 22.10
C ASP A 291 12.14 14.04 22.89
N LEU A 292 13.16 13.18 22.97
CA LEU A 292 14.40 13.46 23.68
C LEU A 292 15.15 14.65 23.07
N PHE A 293 15.19 14.73 21.74
CA PHE A 293 15.80 15.85 21.04
C PHE A 293 15.07 17.16 21.33
N MET A 294 13.74 17.16 21.26
CA MET A 294 12.92 18.35 21.49
C MET A 294 13.01 18.86 22.92
N HIS A 295 13.09 17.98 23.91
CA HIS A 295 13.37 18.36 25.29
C HIS A 295 14.73 19.06 25.43
N LYS A 296 15.77 18.48 24.83
CA LYS A 296 17.15 19.01 24.91
C LYS A 296 17.33 20.35 24.19
N LYS A 297 16.56 20.61 23.13
CA LYS A 297 16.69 21.78 22.26
C LYS A 297 15.49 22.73 22.31
N SER A 298 14.63 22.61 23.32
CA SER A 298 13.34 23.30 23.41
C SER A 298 13.39 24.82 23.19
N GLU A 299 14.48 25.49 23.56
CA GLU A 299 14.67 26.94 23.41
C GLU A 299 14.89 27.40 21.96
N VAL A 300 15.42 26.53 21.09
CA VAL A 300 15.78 26.88 19.70
C VAL A 300 14.76 26.39 18.67
N LEU A 301 13.79 25.55 19.07
CA LEU A 301 12.82 24.96 18.16
C LEU A 301 11.70 25.94 17.81
N THR A 302 11.72 26.42 16.58
CA THR A 302 10.75 27.36 16.06
C THR A 302 9.45 26.67 15.62
N THR A 303 8.35 27.42 15.56
CA THR A 303 7.07 26.92 15.00
C THR A 303 7.22 26.38 13.57
N PRO A 304 7.95 27.04 12.65
CA PRO A 304 8.28 26.47 11.34
C PRO A 304 8.92 25.11 11.34
N TRP A 305 9.88 24.89 12.23
CA TRP A 305 10.53 23.61 12.36
C TRP A 305 9.54 22.50 12.71
N LYS A 306 8.63 22.78 13.65
CA LYS A 306 7.56 21.87 14.09
C LYS A 306 6.58 21.54 12.95
N PHE A 307 6.23 22.54 12.14
CA PHE A 307 5.41 22.36 10.94
C PHE A 307 6.03 21.39 9.94
N LYS A 308 7.33 21.54 9.68
CA LYS A 308 8.06 20.64 8.77
C LYS A 308 8.04 19.20 9.28
N VAL A 309 8.26 19.00 10.58
CA VAL A 309 8.15 17.66 11.20
C VAL A 309 6.73 17.08 11.06
N ALA A 310 5.70 17.86 11.37
CA ALA A 310 4.30 17.45 11.24
C ALA A 310 3.93 17.05 9.81
N LYS A 311 4.40 17.82 8.81
CA LYS A 311 4.20 17.55 7.39
C LYS A 311 4.87 16.24 6.95
N GLN A 312 6.12 16.01 7.38
CA GLN A 312 6.85 14.79 7.04
C GLN A 312 6.19 13.54 7.65
N LEU A 313 5.71 13.66 8.90
CA LEU A 313 4.96 12.59 9.56
C LEU A 313 3.64 12.32 8.85
N ALA A 314 2.86 13.35 8.52
CA ALA A 314 1.61 13.21 7.77
C ALA A 314 1.84 12.59 6.39
N SER A 315 2.96 12.90 5.72
CA SER A 315 3.35 12.26 4.45
C SER A 315 3.61 10.77 4.61
N ALA A 316 4.32 10.35 5.66
CA ALA A 316 4.57 8.94 5.93
C ALA A 316 3.26 8.18 6.21
N LEU A 317 2.37 8.76 7.02
CA LEU A 317 1.09 8.15 7.37
C LEU A 317 0.09 8.16 6.19
N SER A 318 0.14 9.17 5.32
CA SER A 318 -0.59 9.15 4.05
C SER A 318 -0.16 8.01 3.14
N TYR A 319 1.15 7.72 3.08
CA TYR A 319 1.67 6.58 2.33
C TYR A 319 1.16 5.25 2.90
N LEU A 320 1.11 5.10 4.23
CA LEU A 320 0.55 3.90 4.88
C LEU A 320 -0.95 3.75 4.61
N GLU A 321 -1.72 4.85 4.69
CA GLU A 321 -3.16 4.86 4.37
C GLU A 321 -3.43 4.43 2.93
N ASP A 322 -2.63 4.89 1.95
CA ASP A 322 -2.78 4.48 0.55
C ASP A 322 -2.39 3.02 0.31
N LYS A 323 -1.58 2.41 1.19
CA LYS A 323 -1.21 0.98 1.17
C LYS A 323 -2.14 0.09 2.00
N ASP A 324 -3.14 0.67 2.67
CA ASP A 324 -4.01 -0.02 3.63
C ASP A 324 -3.23 -0.70 4.78
N LEU A 325 -2.16 -0.03 5.24
CA LEU A 325 -1.33 -0.47 6.36
C LEU A 325 -1.57 0.44 7.57
N VAL A 326 -1.61 -0.16 8.76
CA VAL A 326 -1.78 0.55 10.04
C VAL A 326 -0.50 0.47 10.84
N HIS A 327 0.03 1.62 11.27
CA HIS A 327 1.21 1.68 12.12
C HIS A 327 0.88 1.24 13.56
N GLY A 328 -0.14 1.82 14.18
CA GLY A 328 -0.69 1.42 15.48
C GLY A 328 0.10 1.87 16.71
N ASN A 329 1.21 2.59 16.53
CA ASN A 329 2.03 3.14 17.63
C ASN A 329 2.77 4.44 17.24
N VAL A 330 2.04 5.44 16.76
CA VAL A 330 2.63 6.74 16.36
C VAL A 330 2.78 7.64 17.60
N CYS A 331 4.02 8.01 17.93
CA CYS A 331 4.37 8.95 19.00
C CYS A 331 5.79 9.50 18.77
N THR A 332 6.16 10.60 19.42
CA THR A 332 7.50 11.20 19.21
C THR A 332 8.66 10.30 19.64
N LYS A 333 8.43 9.32 20.53
CA LYS A 333 9.42 8.29 20.88
C LYS A 333 9.76 7.36 19.69
N ASN A 334 8.79 7.12 18.80
CA ASN A 334 8.97 6.29 17.60
C ASN A 334 9.26 7.12 16.35
N ILE A 335 9.40 8.44 16.48
CA ILE A 335 9.85 9.31 15.40
C ILE A 335 11.32 9.60 15.64
N LEU A 336 12.18 9.26 14.69
CA LEU A 336 13.62 9.46 14.78
C LEU A 336 14.01 10.66 13.93
N LEU A 337 14.92 11.49 14.44
CA LEU A 337 15.40 12.67 13.73
C LEU A 337 16.72 12.34 13.01
N ALA A 338 16.71 12.39 11.69
CA ALA A 338 17.88 12.12 10.84
C ALA A 338 18.69 13.39 10.58
N ARG A 339 18.02 14.52 10.38
CA ARG A 339 18.64 15.85 10.23
C ARG A 339 18.01 16.84 11.19
N GLU A 340 18.83 17.51 12.00
CA GLU A 340 18.37 18.49 12.98
C GLU A 340 17.63 19.65 12.33
N GLY A 341 18.15 20.20 11.23
CA GLY A 341 17.47 21.29 10.52
C GLY A 341 17.42 22.62 11.29
N ILE A 342 18.31 22.79 12.28
CA ILE A 342 18.47 24.02 13.07
C ILE A 342 19.62 24.81 12.43
N ASP A 343 19.37 26.07 12.06
CA ASP A 343 20.35 26.97 11.42
C ASP A 343 20.95 26.49 10.08
N THR A 344 20.43 25.41 9.49
CA THR A 344 20.81 24.92 8.17
C THR A 344 19.87 25.43 7.08
N GLU A 345 20.36 25.61 5.85
CA GLU A 345 19.51 25.95 4.69
C GLU A 345 18.43 24.88 4.41
N TYR A 346 18.67 23.65 4.88
CA TYR A 346 17.75 22.52 4.79
C TYR A 346 16.93 22.36 6.08
N GLY A 347 15.62 22.11 5.97
CA GLY A 347 14.75 21.87 7.14
C GLY A 347 15.04 20.53 7.85
N PRO A 348 14.37 20.25 8.99
CA PRO A 348 14.53 18.97 9.69
C PRO A 348 14.17 17.80 8.78
N PHE A 349 14.69 16.61 9.09
CA PHE A 349 14.28 15.39 8.41
C PHE A 349 14.02 14.28 9.44
N ILE A 350 12.79 13.78 9.47
CA ILE A 350 12.38 12.70 10.38
C ILE A 350 12.14 11.38 9.63
N LYS A 351 12.23 10.28 10.38
CA LYS A 351 11.83 8.95 9.95
C LYS A 351 11.00 8.27 11.05
N LEU A 352 9.85 7.74 10.68
CA LEU A 352 9.01 6.93 11.57
C LEU A 352 9.62 5.51 11.68
N SER A 353 10.01 5.13 12.90
CA SER A 353 10.47 3.77 13.26
C SER A 353 9.30 2.80 13.28
N ASP A 354 9.56 1.50 13.35
CA ASP A 354 8.51 0.49 13.46
C ASP A 354 7.69 0.65 14.75
N PRO A 355 6.44 0.14 14.75
CA PRO A 355 5.57 0.22 15.91
C PRO A 355 5.97 -0.69 17.08
N GLY A 356 6.99 -1.54 16.94
CA GLY A 356 7.34 -2.59 17.89
C GLY A 356 6.26 -3.67 17.96
N ILE A 357 5.92 -4.11 19.17
CA ILE A 357 4.85 -5.10 19.38
C ILE A 357 3.47 -4.47 19.10
N PRO A 358 2.67 -5.02 18.17
CA PRO A 358 1.31 -4.59 17.87
C PRO A 358 0.39 -4.58 19.09
N ILE A 359 -0.56 -3.64 19.13
CA ILE A 359 -1.51 -3.51 20.25
C ILE A 359 -2.45 -4.71 20.40
N THR A 360 -2.61 -5.51 19.35
CA THR A 360 -3.47 -6.70 19.31
C THR A 360 -3.05 -7.78 20.30
N VAL A 361 -1.76 -7.82 20.68
CA VAL A 361 -1.20 -8.80 21.61
C VAL A 361 -0.78 -8.19 22.96
N LEU A 362 -1.09 -6.92 23.18
CA LEU A 362 -0.81 -6.23 24.45
C LEU A 362 -1.89 -6.54 25.48
N SER A 363 -1.49 -6.61 26.74
CA SER A 363 -2.43 -6.65 27.86
C SER A 363 -3.25 -5.35 27.91
N ARG A 364 -4.41 -5.41 28.59
CA ARG A 364 -5.23 -4.20 28.80
C ARG A 364 -4.45 -3.13 29.57
N GLN A 365 -3.62 -3.51 30.54
CA GLN A 365 -2.79 -2.58 31.30
C GLN A 365 -1.78 -1.85 30.41
N GLU A 366 -1.02 -2.59 29.58
CA GLU A 366 -0.08 -1.98 28.61
C GLU A 366 -0.79 -1.07 27.60
N ARG A 367 -2.04 -1.39 27.22
CA ARG A 367 -2.87 -0.50 26.38
C ARG A 367 -3.23 0.79 27.11
N VAL A 368 -3.65 0.72 28.37
CA VAL A 368 -3.96 1.91 29.20
C VAL A 368 -2.72 2.77 29.45
N GLU A 369 -1.55 2.17 29.61
CA GLU A 369 -0.27 2.90 29.75
C GLU A 369 0.02 3.79 28.53
N ARG A 370 -0.39 3.36 27.33
CA ARG A 370 -0.26 4.11 26.07
C ARG A 370 -1.29 5.23 25.88
N ILE A 371 -2.19 5.48 26.83
CA ILE A 371 -3.05 6.67 26.79
C ILE A 371 -2.17 7.92 27.01
N PRO A 372 -2.25 8.95 26.14
CA PRO A 372 -3.31 9.20 25.16
C PRO A 372 -2.98 8.93 23.68
N TRP A 373 -1.90 8.21 23.36
CA TRP A 373 -1.56 7.87 21.97
C TRP A 373 -2.44 6.79 21.38
N ILE A 374 -2.81 5.78 22.19
CA ILE A 374 -3.72 4.74 21.76
C ILE A 374 -5.13 5.31 21.57
N ALA A 375 -5.77 4.99 20.44
CA ALA A 375 -7.12 5.44 20.18
C ALA A 375 -8.12 4.83 21.17
N PRO A 376 -9.16 5.55 21.63
CA PRO A 376 -10.11 5.07 22.65
C PRO A 376 -10.74 3.72 22.30
N GLU A 377 -11.15 3.53 21.05
CA GLU A 377 -11.77 2.30 20.56
C GLU A 377 -10.84 1.07 20.62
N CYS A 378 -9.52 1.30 20.60
CA CYS A 378 -8.50 0.26 20.69
C CYS A 378 -8.18 -0.15 22.15
N VAL A 379 -8.47 0.73 23.11
CA VAL A 379 -8.38 0.42 24.56
C VAL A 379 -9.52 -0.52 24.94
N GLU A 380 -10.72 -0.28 24.41
CA GLU A 380 -11.89 -1.13 24.61
C GLU A 380 -11.68 -2.51 23.98
N ASP A 381 -11.44 -2.56 22.66
CA ASP A 381 -11.16 -3.80 21.93
C ASP A 381 -9.97 -3.60 20.98
N SER A 382 -8.92 -4.40 21.16
CA SER A 382 -7.72 -4.32 20.33
C SER A 382 -7.96 -4.72 18.87
N LYS A 383 -9.07 -5.38 18.56
CA LYS A 383 -9.49 -5.72 17.19
C LYS A 383 -9.97 -4.51 16.39
N ASN A 384 -10.26 -3.38 17.05
CA ASN A 384 -10.65 -2.14 16.38
C ASN A 384 -9.47 -1.37 15.78
N LEU A 385 -8.25 -1.92 15.84
CA LEU A 385 -7.07 -1.33 15.20
C LEU A 385 -7.33 -1.10 13.71
N SER A 386 -7.25 0.16 13.29
CA SER A 386 -7.52 0.60 11.92
C SER A 386 -6.71 1.86 11.60
N ILE A 387 -6.75 2.31 10.34
CA ILE A 387 -6.13 3.58 9.91
C ILE A 387 -6.68 4.77 10.73
N ALA A 388 -7.91 4.67 11.25
CA ALA A 388 -8.48 5.69 12.12
C ALA A 388 -7.72 5.83 13.45
N ALA A 389 -7.12 4.75 13.96
CA ALA A 389 -6.30 4.79 15.17
C ALA A 389 -5.03 5.61 14.95
N ASP A 390 -4.37 5.48 13.79
CA ASP A 390 -3.18 6.27 13.45
C ASP A 390 -3.49 7.77 13.34
N LYS A 391 -4.70 8.14 12.90
CA LYS A 391 -5.16 9.53 12.87
C LYS A 391 -5.27 10.11 14.28
N TRP A 392 -5.79 9.32 15.23
CA TRP A 392 -5.82 9.72 16.64
C TRP A 392 -4.40 9.88 17.19
N SER A 393 -3.54 8.87 17.00
CA SER A 393 -2.16 8.90 17.46
C SER A 393 -1.37 10.06 16.85
N PHE A 394 -1.61 10.39 15.58
CA PHE A 394 -1.05 11.57 14.92
C PHE A 394 -1.48 12.87 15.62
N GLY A 395 -2.75 13.00 15.98
CA GLY A 395 -3.26 14.13 16.77
C GLY A 395 -2.53 14.27 18.12
N THR A 396 -2.42 13.18 18.89
CA THR A 396 -1.65 13.18 20.14
C THR A 396 -0.17 13.51 19.91
N THR A 397 0.42 13.04 18.81
CA THR A 397 1.82 13.32 18.46
C THR A 397 2.02 14.80 18.08
N LEU A 398 1.05 15.43 17.41
CA LEU A 398 1.08 16.88 17.17
C LEU A 398 1.08 17.66 18.49
N TRP A 399 0.38 17.16 19.51
CA TRP A 399 0.44 17.73 20.85
C TRP A 399 1.86 17.67 21.42
N GLU A 400 2.51 16.50 21.40
CA GLU A 400 3.92 16.35 21.83
C GLU A 400 4.85 17.32 21.09
N ILE A 401 4.72 17.42 19.77
CA ILE A 401 5.52 18.33 18.93
C ILE A 401 5.29 19.79 19.33
N CYS A 402 4.04 20.19 19.61
CA CYS A 402 3.73 21.55 20.03
C CYS A 402 4.36 21.88 21.39
N TYR A 403 4.37 20.92 22.31
CA TYR A 403 4.91 21.04 23.67
C TYR A 403 6.35 20.50 23.81
N ASN A 404 7.15 20.55 22.75
CA ASN A 404 8.59 20.24 22.80
C ASN A 404 8.93 18.83 23.34
N GLY A 405 8.13 17.83 22.99
CA GLY A 405 8.36 16.43 23.39
C GLY A 405 7.76 16.05 24.74
N GLU A 406 7.10 16.97 25.44
CA GLU A 406 6.45 16.66 26.72
C GLU A 406 5.46 15.50 26.59
N THR A 407 5.45 14.64 27.61
CA THR A 407 4.52 13.52 27.68
C THR A 407 3.13 14.00 28.13
N PRO A 408 2.08 13.84 27.30
CA PRO A 408 0.73 14.20 27.71
C PRO A 408 0.25 13.28 28.84
N LEU A 409 -0.45 13.87 29.81
CA LEU A 409 -0.99 13.17 30.99
C LEU A 409 0.08 12.42 31.83
N LYS A 410 1.34 12.90 31.84
CA LYS A 410 2.44 12.26 32.59
C LYS A 410 2.17 12.07 34.08
N ASP A 411 1.47 13.02 34.70
CA ASP A 411 1.17 12.99 36.14
C ASP A 411 -0.12 12.22 36.48
N LYS A 412 -0.72 11.52 35.52
CA LYS A 412 -1.97 10.77 35.71
C LYS A 412 -1.70 9.28 35.94
N THR A 413 -2.35 8.73 36.96
CA THR A 413 -2.41 7.28 37.19
C THR A 413 -3.18 6.57 36.08
N LEU A 414 -3.01 5.24 35.96
CA LEU A 414 -3.72 4.44 34.94
C LEU A 414 -5.24 4.60 35.04
N ALA A 415 -5.79 4.59 36.26
CA ALA A 415 -7.22 4.79 36.49
C ALA A 415 -7.70 6.20 36.09
N GLU A 416 -6.87 7.23 36.28
CA GLU A 416 -7.20 8.58 35.80
C GLU A 416 -7.14 8.69 34.28
N LYS A 417 -6.20 7.99 33.63
CA LYS A 417 -6.12 7.89 32.17
C LYS A 417 -7.37 7.21 31.58
N GLU A 418 -7.88 6.17 32.22
CA GLU A 418 -9.14 5.54 31.82
C GLU A 418 -10.32 6.50 31.98
N ARG A 419 -10.44 7.15 33.15
CA ARG A 419 -11.47 8.18 33.39
C ARG A 419 -11.39 9.34 32.42
N PHE A 420 -10.18 9.66 31.93
CA PHE A 420 -9.98 10.69 30.91
C PHE A 420 -10.69 10.31 29.59
N TYR A 421 -10.62 9.05 29.17
CA TYR A 421 -11.36 8.55 28.00
C TYR A 421 -12.85 8.34 28.28
N GLU A 422 -13.23 7.77 29.43
CA GLU A 422 -14.64 7.59 29.81
C GLU A 422 -15.39 8.92 29.83
N GLY A 423 -14.75 9.97 30.36
CA GLY A 423 -15.29 11.33 30.40
C GLY A 423 -15.20 12.10 29.08
N HIS A 424 -14.66 11.50 28.01
CA HIS A 424 -14.48 12.12 26.69
C HIS A 424 -13.71 13.46 26.75
N PHE A 425 -12.71 13.54 27.63
CA PHE A 425 -11.91 14.74 27.80
C PHE A 425 -10.93 14.93 26.64
N VAL A 426 -10.53 16.18 26.38
CA VAL A 426 -9.59 16.54 25.29
C VAL A 426 -8.33 17.12 25.91
N LEU A 427 -7.18 16.88 25.26
CA LEU A 427 -5.91 17.48 25.68
C LEU A 427 -5.95 19.02 25.59
N ALA A 428 -5.10 19.67 26.39
CA ALA A 428 -4.96 21.11 26.36
C ALA A 428 -4.58 21.59 24.96
N THR A 429 -5.23 22.66 24.49
CA THR A 429 -4.97 23.19 23.14
C THR A 429 -3.60 23.90 23.14
N PRO A 430 -2.68 23.54 22.22
CA PRO A 430 -1.38 24.20 22.13
C PRO A 430 -1.50 25.67 21.71
N SER A 431 -0.46 26.45 22.03
CA SER A 431 -0.36 27.87 21.64
C SER A 431 -0.25 28.07 20.12
N CYS A 432 0.28 27.07 19.40
CA CYS A 432 0.28 27.01 17.94
C CYS A 432 -1.16 26.78 17.43
N LYS A 433 -1.87 27.86 17.14
CA LYS A 433 -3.29 27.83 16.72
C LYS A 433 -3.48 27.05 15.43
N GLU A 434 -2.48 27.10 14.55
CA GLU A 434 -2.50 26.53 13.22
C GLU A 434 -2.49 24.98 13.27
N LEU A 435 -1.71 24.37 14.17
CA LEU A 435 -1.73 22.90 14.39
C LEU A 435 -2.83 22.44 15.35
N ALA A 436 -3.33 23.34 16.21
CA ALA A 436 -4.35 23.03 17.21
C ALA A 436 -5.67 22.53 16.61
N ASP A 437 -6.12 23.10 15.51
CA ASP A 437 -7.39 22.69 14.88
C ASP A 437 -7.27 21.32 14.22
N LEU A 438 -6.13 21.06 13.57
CA LEU A 438 -5.81 19.75 13.00
C LEU A 438 -5.74 18.67 14.10
N MET A 439 -5.08 18.97 15.21
CA MET A 439 -5.03 18.11 16.39
C MET A 439 -6.43 17.74 16.88
N LYS A 440 -7.34 18.72 17.03
CA LYS A 440 -8.71 18.48 17.49
C LYS A 440 -9.52 17.61 16.52
N GLN A 441 -9.36 17.82 15.21
CA GLN A 441 -10.05 17.01 14.19
C GLN A 441 -9.54 15.55 14.22
N CYS A 442 -8.24 15.37 14.38
CA CYS A 442 -7.60 14.06 14.48
C CYS A 442 -7.98 13.30 15.76
N MET A 443 -8.10 14.01 16.89
CA MET A 443 -8.47 13.46 18.20
C MET A 443 -9.99 13.43 18.43
N ASN A 444 -10.77 13.11 17.40
CA ASN A 444 -12.21 12.91 17.55
C ASN A 444 -12.49 11.51 18.13
N TYR A 445 -13.30 11.42 19.19
CA TYR A 445 -13.66 10.15 19.81
C TYR A 445 -14.44 9.24 18.86
N ASP A 446 -15.16 9.80 17.89
CA ASP A 446 -15.73 9.04 16.77
C ASP A 446 -14.66 8.81 15.69
N PRO A 447 -14.20 7.56 15.46
CA PRO A 447 -13.17 7.25 14.48
C PRO A 447 -13.54 7.64 13.05
N HIS A 448 -14.84 7.70 12.73
CA HIS A 448 -15.33 8.02 11.39
C HIS A 448 -15.29 9.53 11.10
N GLN A 449 -15.18 10.38 12.12
CA GLN A 449 -15.08 11.82 11.95
C GLN A 449 -13.64 12.31 11.79
N ARG A 450 -12.64 11.42 11.95
CA ARG A 450 -11.23 11.76 11.83
C ARG A 450 -10.85 11.97 10.35
N PRO A 451 -10.12 13.06 9.99
CA PRO A 451 -9.81 13.38 8.60
C PRO A 451 -8.83 12.38 7.98
N PHE A 452 -8.93 12.15 6.67
CA PHE A 452 -7.97 11.35 5.91
C PHE A 452 -6.60 12.02 5.88
N PHE A 453 -5.52 11.26 5.79
CA PHE A 453 -4.17 11.84 5.76
C PHE A 453 -3.94 12.72 4.53
N ARG A 454 -4.61 12.45 3.41
CA ARG A 454 -4.61 13.38 2.26
C ARG A 454 -5.27 14.73 2.60
N ALA A 455 -6.34 14.74 3.40
CA ALA A 455 -6.96 15.99 3.86
C ALA A 455 -6.06 16.72 4.86
N ILE A 456 -5.47 15.98 5.81
CA ILE A 456 -4.44 16.48 6.73
C ILE A 456 -3.28 17.13 5.96
N MET A 457 -2.73 16.45 4.95
CA MET A 457 -1.65 16.96 4.09
C MET A 457 -2.06 18.23 3.33
N ARG A 458 -3.28 18.26 2.78
CA ARG A 458 -3.83 19.46 2.13
C ARG A 458 -3.90 20.62 3.11
N ASP A 459 -4.40 20.37 4.32
CA ASP A 459 -4.60 21.42 5.31
C ASP A 459 -3.25 21.92 5.86
N ILE A 460 -2.26 21.04 6.06
CA ILE A 460 -0.87 21.43 6.39
C ILE A 460 -0.24 22.26 5.26
N ASN A 461 -0.39 21.86 4.00
CA ASN A 461 0.15 22.62 2.86
C ASN A 461 -0.51 24.00 2.72
N LYS A 462 -1.82 24.10 2.98
CA LYS A 462 -2.51 25.41 3.03
C LYS A 462 -1.97 26.32 4.12
N LEU A 463 -1.67 25.77 5.30
CA LEU A 463 -1.06 26.52 6.40
C LEU A 463 0.34 27.01 6.04
N GLU A 464 1.09 26.24 5.24
CA GLU A 464 2.40 26.60 4.71
C GLU A 464 2.31 27.74 3.69
N GLU A 465 1.39 27.66 2.73
CA GLU A 465 1.15 28.72 1.74
C GLU A 465 0.70 30.04 2.37
N GLN A 466 -0.09 29.98 3.45
CA GLN A 466 -0.59 31.15 4.17
C GLN A 466 0.47 31.83 5.05
N ASN A 467 1.60 31.15 5.30
CA ASN A 467 2.67 31.67 6.13
C ASN A 467 4.05 31.49 5.44
N PRO A 468 4.34 32.24 4.37
CA PRO A 468 5.56 32.07 3.59
C PRO A 468 6.87 32.36 4.36
N ASP A 469 6.82 33.17 5.42
CA ASP A 469 7.96 33.42 6.33
C ASP A 469 8.39 32.16 7.12
N ILE A 470 7.59 31.11 7.09
CA ILE A 470 7.84 29.81 7.75
C ILE A 470 8.70 28.89 6.87
N VAL A 471 8.75 29.08 5.55
CA VAL A 471 9.44 28.15 4.63
C VAL A 471 10.17 28.89 3.51
N SER A 472 11.21 29.66 3.85
CA SER A 472 12.20 30.07 2.85
C SER A 472 13.21 28.94 2.62
N GLU A 473 12.78 27.85 1.99
CA GLU A 473 13.74 27.01 1.27
C GLU A 473 14.10 27.73 -0.03
N LYS A 474 15.32 28.28 -0.10
CA LYS A 474 15.92 28.50 -1.41
C LYS A 474 16.09 27.11 -2.01
N LYS A 475 15.21 26.72 -2.94
CA LYS A 475 15.45 25.55 -3.79
C LYS A 475 16.90 25.64 -4.29
N PRO A 476 17.72 24.59 -4.17
CA PRO A 476 19.09 24.64 -4.65
C PRO A 476 19.08 25.14 -6.10
N VAL A 477 19.88 26.19 -6.33
CA VAL A 477 19.89 27.04 -7.53
C VAL A 477 20.48 26.31 -8.74
N THR A 478 21.00 25.10 -8.56
CA THR A 478 21.53 24.31 -9.66
C THR A 478 20.40 23.64 -10.43
N GLU A 479 20.23 24.03 -11.69
CA GLU A 479 19.56 23.26 -12.75
C GLU A 479 20.29 21.93 -12.96
N VAL A 480 20.27 21.05 -11.96
CA VAL A 480 20.69 19.66 -12.12
C VAL A 480 19.52 18.93 -12.75
N ASP A 481 19.76 18.29 -13.89
CA ASP A 481 18.77 17.39 -14.48
C ASP A 481 18.35 16.36 -13.42
N PRO A 482 17.07 16.33 -12.99
CA PRO A 482 16.60 15.45 -11.92
C PRO A 482 16.71 13.96 -12.28
N THR A 483 17.02 13.65 -13.55
CA THR A 483 17.25 12.29 -14.05
C THR A 483 18.72 11.89 -14.06
N LEU A 484 19.65 12.77 -13.68
CA LEU A 484 21.07 12.45 -13.53
C LEU A 484 21.43 12.15 -12.08
N PHE A 485 21.85 10.91 -11.83
CA PHE A 485 22.28 10.43 -10.53
C PHE A 485 23.80 10.36 -10.49
N GLU A 486 24.42 11.04 -9.52
CA GLU A 486 25.88 10.99 -9.35
C GLU A 486 26.32 9.72 -8.61
N LYS A 487 27.30 8.98 -9.15
CA LYS A 487 27.81 7.72 -8.58
C LYS A 487 28.23 7.87 -7.12
N ARG A 488 28.89 8.97 -6.77
CA ARG A 488 29.37 9.26 -5.40
C ARG A 488 28.27 9.31 -4.34
N PHE A 489 27.03 9.56 -4.74
CA PHE A 489 25.88 9.64 -3.84
C PHE A 489 25.02 8.37 -3.85
N LEU A 490 25.29 7.41 -4.74
CA LEU A 490 24.62 6.10 -4.75
C LEU A 490 25.27 5.16 -3.75
N LYS A 491 24.74 5.14 -2.53
CA LYS A 491 25.17 4.24 -1.46
C LYS A 491 24.49 2.88 -1.61
N ARG A 492 25.23 1.84 -2.02
CA ARG A 492 24.74 0.44 -2.09
C ARG A 492 24.26 -0.04 -0.72
N ILE A 493 23.13 -0.77 -0.71
CA ILE A 493 22.54 -1.41 0.49
C ILE A 493 22.62 -2.94 0.36
N ARG A 494 22.07 -3.53 -0.71
CA ARG A 494 22.08 -4.99 -0.95
C ARG A 494 21.70 -5.33 -2.39
N ASP A 495 21.87 -6.59 -2.76
CA ASP A 495 21.42 -7.08 -4.06
C ASP A 495 19.92 -7.38 -4.07
N LEU A 496 19.28 -7.07 -5.20
CA LEU A 496 17.87 -7.34 -5.46
C LEU A 496 17.69 -8.53 -6.40
N GLY A 497 18.58 -8.69 -7.37
CA GLY A 497 18.54 -9.78 -8.32
C GLY A 497 19.72 -9.72 -9.29
N GLU A 498 20.03 -10.87 -9.88
CA GLU A 498 21.10 -11.01 -10.84
C GLU A 498 20.52 -11.64 -12.11
N GLY A 499 20.57 -10.88 -13.20
CA GLY A 499 20.30 -11.37 -14.54
C GLY A 499 21.58 -11.90 -15.18
N HIS A 500 21.47 -12.34 -16.43
CA HIS A 500 22.63 -12.87 -17.16
C HIS A 500 23.68 -11.77 -17.42
N PHE A 501 23.24 -10.62 -17.94
CA PHE A 501 24.13 -9.51 -18.36
C PHE A 501 24.25 -8.38 -17.33
N GLY A 502 23.40 -8.37 -16.32
CA GLY A 502 23.34 -7.26 -15.38
C GLY A 502 22.88 -7.67 -13.99
N LYS A 503 23.23 -6.84 -13.03
CA LYS A 503 22.91 -6.97 -11.61
C LYS A 503 21.98 -5.82 -11.24
N VAL A 504 21.00 -6.09 -10.38
CA VAL A 504 20.11 -5.07 -9.81
C VAL A 504 20.39 -4.96 -8.33
N GLU A 505 20.70 -3.75 -7.89
CA GLU A 505 21.09 -3.43 -6.51
C GLU A 505 20.11 -2.43 -5.90
N LEU A 506 19.84 -2.56 -4.61
CA LEU A 506 19.17 -1.54 -3.82
C LEU A 506 20.21 -0.53 -3.37
N CYS A 507 20.01 0.73 -3.74
CA CYS A 507 20.86 1.85 -3.31
C CYS A 507 20.03 2.92 -2.63
N ARG A 508 20.69 3.73 -1.80
CA ARG A 508 20.18 5.03 -1.34
C ARG A 508 20.90 6.13 -2.12
N TYR A 509 20.15 6.98 -2.82
CA TYR A 509 20.71 8.18 -3.46
C TYR A 509 20.68 9.34 -2.48
N ASP A 510 21.86 9.72 -1.96
CA ASP A 510 22.00 10.57 -0.78
C ASP A 510 22.97 11.75 -1.03
N PRO A 511 22.59 12.75 -1.84
CA PRO A 511 23.45 13.89 -2.18
C PRO A 511 23.83 14.77 -0.98
N GLU A 512 22.98 14.79 0.04
CA GLU A 512 23.18 15.58 1.27
C GLU A 512 24.10 14.86 2.28
N GLY A 513 24.36 13.56 2.09
CA GLY A 513 25.27 12.78 2.92
C GLY A 513 24.74 12.45 4.33
N ASP A 514 23.50 12.80 4.65
CA ASP A 514 22.86 12.67 5.96
C ASP A 514 21.93 11.44 6.08
N ASN A 515 22.00 10.52 5.12
CA ASN A 515 21.20 9.30 5.02
C ASN A 515 19.67 9.54 4.88
N THR A 516 19.27 10.73 4.45
CA THR A 516 17.87 11.10 4.16
C THR A 516 17.46 10.82 2.71
N GLY A 517 18.44 10.47 1.87
CA GLY A 517 18.28 10.11 0.47
C GLY A 517 17.25 9.03 0.18
N GLU A 518 16.71 9.05 -1.03
CA GLU A 518 15.69 8.12 -1.48
C GLU A 518 16.24 6.73 -1.83
N GLN A 519 15.40 5.70 -1.70
CA GLN A 519 15.75 4.35 -2.13
C GLN A 519 15.45 4.15 -3.61
N VAL A 520 16.40 3.56 -4.32
CA VAL A 520 16.33 3.32 -5.76
C VAL A 520 16.84 1.92 -6.10
N ALA A 521 16.30 1.33 -7.16
CA ALA A 521 16.86 0.14 -7.77
C ALA A 521 17.84 0.55 -8.87
N VAL A 522 19.06 0.03 -8.83
CA VAL A 522 20.15 0.37 -9.75
C VAL A 522 20.51 -0.87 -10.55
N LYS A 523 20.29 -0.83 -11.87
CA LYS A 523 20.72 -1.89 -12.79
C LYS A 523 22.05 -1.51 -13.43
N SER A 524 23.05 -2.36 -13.25
CA SER A 524 24.40 -2.23 -13.81
C SER A 524 24.77 -3.49 -14.60
N LEU A 525 25.76 -3.38 -15.49
CA LEU A 525 26.34 -4.55 -16.16
C LEU A 525 27.38 -5.21 -15.26
N LYS A 526 27.57 -6.52 -15.42
CA LYS A 526 28.64 -7.25 -14.71
C LYS A 526 30.02 -6.87 -15.26
N PRO A 527 31.09 -6.86 -14.45
CA PRO A 527 32.44 -6.49 -14.89
C PRO A 527 32.96 -7.30 -16.08
N GLU A 528 32.55 -8.57 -16.19
CA GLU A 528 32.96 -9.50 -17.25
C GLU A 528 32.20 -9.32 -18.58
N SER A 529 31.19 -8.45 -18.60
CA SER A 529 30.34 -8.20 -19.77
C SER A 529 31.02 -7.19 -20.70
N GLY A 530 31.64 -7.64 -21.79
CA GLY A 530 32.33 -6.79 -22.79
C GLY A 530 31.44 -5.72 -23.46
N GLY A 531 32.06 -4.88 -24.31
CA GLY A 531 31.46 -3.64 -24.84
C GLY A 531 30.11 -3.73 -25.59
N ASN A 532 29.70 -4.91 -26.08
CA ASN A 532 28.39 -5.10 -26.71
C ASN A 532 27.23 -4.94 -25.72
N HIS A 533 27.42 -5.29 -24.44
CA HIS A 533 26.35 -5.24 -23.43
C HIS A 533 26.01 -3.82 -22.99
N ILE A 534 26.95 -2.86 -23.10
CA ILE A 534 26.70 -1.43 -22.84
C ILE A 534 25.68 -0.87 -23.84
N ALA A 535 25.75 -1.27 -25.10
CA ALA A 535 24.80 -0.83 -26.12
C ALA A 535 23.38 -1.37 -25.84
N ASP A 536 23.26 -2.59 -25.32
CA ASP A 536 21.98 -3.17 -24.94
C ASP A 536 21.37 -2.51 -23.71
N LEU A 537 22.17 -2.20 -22.67
CA LEU A 537 21.68 -1.44 -21.52
C LEU A 537 21.27 0.00 -21.92
N LYS A 538 21.99 0.65 -22.83
CA LYS A 538 21.57 1.97 -23.37
C LYS A 538 20.23 1.90 -24.10
N LYS A 539 19.97 0.83 -24.86
CA LYS A 539 18.68 0.61 -25.50
C LYS A 539 17.59 0.37 -24.47
N GLU A 540 17.85 -0.44 -23.45
CA GLU A 540 16.91 -0.68 -22.35
C GLU A 540 16.54 0.63 -21.63
N ILE A 541 17.53 1.48 -21.34
CA ILE A 541 17.32 2.81 -20.74
C ILE A 541 16.41 3.66 -21.62
N GLU A 542 16.68 3.74 -22.93
CA GLU A 542 15.89 4.57 -23.84
C GLU A 542 14.45 4.05 -23.98
N ILE A 543 14.26 2.73 -23.99
CA ILE A 543 12.93 2.13 -23.99
C ILE A 543 12.20 2.52 -22.71
N LEU A 544 12.77 2.22 -21.54
CA LEU A 544 12.10 2.44 -20.26
C LEU A 544 11.84 3.93 -19.98
N ARG A 545 12.73 4.83 -20.42
CA ARG A 545 12.55 6.29 -20.33
C ARG A 545 11.28 6.77 -21.03
N ASN A 546 10.89 6.12 -22.12
CA ASN A 546 9.73 6.50 -22.93
C ASN A 546 8.42 5.80 -22.50
N LEU A 547 8.47 4.90 -21.51
CA LEU A 547 7.31 4.15 -21.03
C LEU A 547 6.73 4.76 -19.75
N TYR A 548 5.44 5.11 -19.79
CA TYR A 548 4.71 5.68 -18.67
C TYR A 548 3.38 4.96 -18.47
N HIS A 549 3.38 3.97 -17.57
CA HIS A 549 2.17 3.20 -17.28
C HIS A 549 2.16 2.69 -15.83
N ASP A 550 0.97 2.59 -15.24
CA ASP A 550 0.75 2.16 -13.85
C ASP A 550 1.25 0.74 -13.54
N ASN A 551 1.39 -0.09 -14.58
CA ASN A 551 1.84 -1.49 -14.52
C ASN A 551 3.20 -1.71 -15.20
N ILE A 552 4.01 -0.66 -15.36
CA ILE A 552 5.42 -0.73 -15.79
C ILE A 552 6.27 -0.02 -14.73
N VAL A 553 7.44 -0.58 -14.40
CA VAL A 553 8.36 0.03 -13.43
C VAL A 553 8.76 1.43 -13.88
N LYS A 554 8.78 2.40 -12.97
CA LYS A 554 9.11 3.79 -13.28
C LYS A 554 10.61 3.96 -13.47
N TYR A 555 10.97 4.50 -14.64
CA TYR A 555 12.25 5.15 -14.87
C TYR A 555 12.43 6.34 -13.91
N LYS A 556 13.61 6.46 -13.31
CA LYS A 556 13.99 7.65 -12.51
C LYS A 556 15.13 8.42 -13.14
N GLY A 557 16.09 7.72 -13.75
CA GLY A 557 17.29 8.37 -14.24
C GLY A 557 18.37 7.42 -14.69
N ILE A 558 19.55 7.99 -14.92
CA ILE A 558 20.78 7.27 -15.21
C ILE A 558 21.91 7.77 -14.32
N CYS A 559 22.90 6.90 -14.10
CA CYS A 559 24.18 7.27 -13.52
C CYS A 559 25.28 6.92 -14.52
N THR A 560 26.09 7.91 -14.89
CA THR A 560 27.28 7.72 -15.75
C THR A 560 28.51 7.51 -14.89
N GLU A 561 29.37 6.57 -15.27
CA GLU A 561 30.65 6.37 -14.59
C GLU A 561 31.74 7.31 -15.11
N ASP A 562 32.67 7.69 -14.24
CA ASP A 562 33.79 8.57 -14.58
C ASP A 562 34.61 8.00 -15.74
N GLY A 563 34.93 8.84 -16.73
CA GLY A 563 35.63 8.41 -17.94
C GLY A 563 34.73 7.77 -19.02
N GLY A 564 33.41 7.71 -18.81
CA GLY A 564 32.45 7.26 -19.83
C GLY A 564 32.42 5.75 -20.05
N SER A 565 33.06 4.97 -19.16
CA SER A 565 33.23 3.52 -19.27
C SER A 565 31.98 2.70 -18.94
N GLY A 566 30.98 3.28 -18.27
CA GLY A 566 29.78 2.58 -17.84
C GLY A 566 28.55 3.49 -17.67
N ILE A 567 27.36 2.90 -17.83
CA ILE A 567 26.07 3.55 -17.54
C ILE A 567 25.27 2.61 -16.62
N LYS A 568 24.58 3.18 -15.63
CA LYS A 568 23.64 2.46 -14.75
C LYS A 568 22.23 3.03 -14.94
N LEU A 569 21.23 2.16 -14.94
CA LEU A 569 19.82 2.51 -15.01
C LEU A 569 19.25 2.65 -13.59
N ILE A 570 18.57 3.75 -13.30
CA ILE A 570 17.96 4.03 -12.00
C ILE A 570 16.44 3.93 -12.11
N MET A 571 15.84 3.10 -11.26
CA MET A 571 14.41 2.79 -11.25
C MET A 571 13.80 2.97 -9.84
N GLU A 572 12.48 3.05 -9.77
CA GLU A 572 11.79 2.94 -8.48
C GLU A 572 12.07 1.59 -7.81
N PHE A 573 12.26 1.61 -6.48
CA PHE A 573 12.43 0.38 -5.71
C PHE A 573 11.06 -0.22 -5.33
N LEU A 574 10.84 -1.48 -5.69
CA LEU A 574 9.63 -2.23 -5.34
C LEU A 574 9.95 -3.26 -4.25
N PRO A 575 9.52 -3.04 -2.99
CA PRO A 575 10.06 -3.76 -1.83
C PRO A 575 9.72 -5.25 -1.80
N SER A 576 8.58 -5.64 -2.38
CA SER A 576 8.08 -7.02 -2.36
C SER A 576 8.72 -7.94 -3.41
N GLY A 577 9.61 -7.42 -4.28
CA GLY A 577 10.34 -8.21 -5.27
C GLY A 577 9.44 -8.74 -6.39
N SER A 578 9.86 -9.83 -7.04
CA SER A 578 9.12 -10.45 -8.15
C SER A 578 7.99 -11.38 -7.70
N LEU A 579 6.99 -11.61 -8.57
CA LEU A 579 5.93 -12.60 -8.32
C LEU A 579 6.47 -14.01 -8.13
N LYS A 580 7.61 -14.34 -8.77
CA LYS A 580 8.32 -15.61 -8.55
C LYS A 580 8.70 -15.83 -7.09
N GLU A 581 9.11 -14.77 -6.37
CA GLU A 581 9.44 -14.85 -4.95
C GLU A 581 8.23 -14.60 -4.05
N TYR A 582 7.32 -13.72 -4.47
CA TYR A 582 6.19 -13.27 -3.67
C TYR A 582 5.09 -14.32 -3.54
N LEU A 583 4.67 -14.96 -4.64
CA LEU A 583 3.52 -15.88 -4.64
C LEU A 583 3.71 -17.13 -3.76
N PRO A 584 4.86 -17.83 -3.78
CA PRO A 584 5.07 -18.99 -2.90
C PRO A 584 4.96 -18.64 -1.42
N ARG A 585 5.33 -17.42 -1.04
CA ARG A 585 5.31 -16.92 0.34
C ARG A 585 3.94 -16.41 0.78
N ASN A 586 3.02 -16.13 -0.16
CA ASN A 586 1.73 -15.48 0.12
C ASN A 586 0.54 -16.32 -0.37
N LYS A 587 0.70 -17.64 -0.56
CA LYS A 587 -0.37 -18.52 -1.11
C LYS A 587 -1.70 -18.42 -0.36
N ASN A 588 -1.67 -18.23 0.96
CA ASN A 588 -2.90 -18.17 1.77
C ASN A 588 -3.58 -16.80 1.70
N LYS A 589 -2.81 -15.75 1.37
CA LYS A 589 -3.30 -14.36 1.24
C LYS A 589 -3.91 -14.11 -0.14
N ILE A 590 -3.22 -14.60 -1.17
CA ILE A 590 -3.55 -14.33 -2.56
C ILE A 590 -4.52 -15.41 -3.05
N ASN A 591 -5.80 -15.06 -3.14
CA ASN A 591 -6.81 -15.94 -3.73
C ASN A 591 -6.83 -15.82 -5.27
N LEU A 592 -7.63 -16.68 -5.92
CA LEU A 592 -7.78 -16.68 -7.38
C LEU A 592 -8.20 -15.32 -7.93
N LYS A 593 -9.13 -14.61 -7.29
CA LYS A 593 -9.58 -13.28 -7.71
C LYS A 593 -8.41 -12.29 -7.74
N GLN A 594 -7.49 -12.38 -6.78
CA GLN A 594 -6.28 -11.57 -6.76
C GLN A 594 -5.28 -11.97 -7.85
N LEU A 595 -5.09 -13.27 -8.12
CA LEU A 595 -4.28 -13.73 -9.25
C LEU A 595 -4.81 -13.21 -10.59
N LEU A 596 -6.13 -13.22 -10.80
CA LEU A 596 -6.76 -12.68 -12.00
C LEU A 596 -6.62 -11.15 -12.09
N ARG A 597 -6.63 -10.43 -10.96
CA ARG A 597 -6.30 -8.99 -10.95
C ARG A 597 -4.86 -8.73 -11.38
N TYR A 598 -3.90 -9.54 -10.93
CA TYR A 598 -2.52 -9.45 -11.42
C TYR A 598 -2.45 -9.75 -12.92
N ALA A 599 -3.15 -10.78 -13.40
CA ALA A 599 -3.22 -11.10 -14.82
C ALA A 599 -3.72 -9.91 -15.65
N VAL A 600 -4.82 -9.26 -15.23
CA VAL A 600 -5.35 -8.05 -15.89
C VAL A 600 -4.34 -6.91 -15.90
N GLN A 601 -3.63 -6.68 -14.79
CA GLN A 601 -2.62 -5.62 -14.68
C GLN A 601 -1.43 -5.87 -15.61
N ILE A 602 -0.96 -7.11 -15.70
CA ILE A 602 0.09 -7.51 -16.64
C ILE A 602 -0.40 -7.29 -18.07
N CYS A 603 -1.62 -7.73 -18.42
CA CYS A 603 -2.18 -7.49 -19.75
C CYS A 603 -2.28 -5.99 -20.07
N LYS A 604 -2.71 -5.14 -19.13
CA LYS A 604 -2.77 -3.68 -19.35
C LYS A 604 -1.39 -3.08 -19.63
N GLY A 605 -0.37 -3.48 -18.88
CA GLY A 605 1.01 -3.07 -19.14
C GLY A 605 1.52 -3.53 -20.51
N MET A 606 1.22 -4.77 -20.90
CA MET A 606 1.65 -5.35 -22.17
C MET A 606 0.87 -4.79 -23.39
N ASP A 607 -0.42 -4.49 -23.22
CA ASP A 607 -1.24 -3.83 -24.25
C ASP A 607 -0.70 -2.42 -24.54
N TYR A 608 -0.36 -1.66 -23.48
CA TYR A 608 0.33 -0.38 -23.61
C TYR A 608 1.70 -0.53 -24.30
N LEU A 609 2.52 -1.49 -23.87
CA LEU A 609 3.84 -1.73 -24.49
C LEU A 609 3.73 -2.05 -25.99
N GLY A 610 2.77 -2.90 -26.37
CA GLY A 610 2.47 -3.22 -27.76
C GLY A 610 1.96 -2.01 -28.55
N SER A 611 1.16 -1.13 -27.94
CA SER A 611 0.71 0.13 -28.56
C SER A 611 1.87 1.09 -28.86
N CYS A 612 2.95 1.00 -28.09
CA CYS A 612 4.21 1.71 -28.33
C CYS A 612 5.13 0.98 -29.33
N GLN A 613 4.65 -0.05 -30.03
CA GLN A 613 5.39 -0.85 -31.02
C GLN A 613 6.61 -1.58 -30.44
N TYR A 614 6.55 -1.99 -29.17
CA TYR A 614 7.58 -2.82 -28.55
C TYR A 614 7.12 -4.26 -28.36
N VAL A 615 8.05 -5.20 -28.55
CA VAL A 615 7.93 -6.60 -28.11
C VAL A 615 8.86 -6.84 -26.93
N HIS A 616 8.31 -7.32 -25.82
CA HIS A 616 8.99 -7.50 -24.54
C HIS A 616 10.03 -8.62 -24.61
N ARG A 617 9.64 -9.77 -25.19
CA ARG A 617 10.46 -10.98 -25.35
C ARG A 617 10.89 -11.68 -24.08
N ASP A 618 10.76 -11.09 -22.89
CA ASP A 618 11.10 -11.76 -21.62
C ASP A 618 9.96 -11.73 -20.57
N LEU A 619 8.71 -11.87 -21.01
CA LEU A 619 7.57 -11.82 -20.09
C LEU A 619 7.44 -13.13 -19.29
N ALA A 620 7.74 -13.07 -18.00
CA ALA A 620 7.67 -14.18 -17.05
C ALA A 620 7.43 -13.67 -15.63
N ALA A 621 6.96 -14.52 -14.70
CA ALA A 621 6.67 -14.10 -13.32
C ALA A 621 7.89 -13.55 -12.55
N ARG A 622 9.12 -13.90 -12.96
CA ARG A 622 10.37 -13.31 -12.42
C ARG A 622 10.56 -11.83 -12.77
N ASN A 623 9.98 -11.37 -13.88
CA ASN A 623 10.10 -9.99 -14.38
C ASN A 623 8.84 -9.15 -14.09
N VAL A 624 7.89 -9.69 -13.33
CA VAL A 624 6.73 -8.96 -12.81
C VAL A 624 6.94 -8.70 -11.32
N LEU A 625 7.14 -7.43 -10.98
CA LEU A 625 7.43 -6.94 -9.64
C LEU A 625 6.15 -6.56 -8.89
N VAL A 626 6.13 -6.77 -7.58
CA VAL A 626 5.00 -6.48 -6.70
C VAL A 626 5.23 -5.14 -6.00
N GLU A 627 4.38 -4.16 -6.26
CA GLU A 627 4.41 -2.85 -5.57
C GLU A 627 3.58 -2.87 -4.27
N SER A 628 2.48 -3.64 -4.29
CA SER A 628 1.63 -3.93 -3.15
C SER A 628 0.80 -5.16 -3.47
N GLU A 629 0.09 -5.72 -2.49
CA GLU A 629 -0.85 -6.82 -2.73
C GLU A 629 -1.88 -6.50 -3.83
N ASN A 630 -2.19 -5.23 -4.05
CA ASN A 630 -3.18 -4.82 -5.05
C ASN A 630 -2.57 -4.39 -6.38
N ARG A 631 -1.23 -4.38 -6.52
CA ARG A 631 -0.57 -3.78 -7.68
C ARG A 631 0.76 -4.44 -8.05
N VAL A 632 0.88 -4.82 -9.32
CA VAL A 632 2.08 -5.38 -9.95
C VAL A 632 2.54 -4.54 -11.14
N LYS A 633 3.83 -4.59 -11.44
CA LYS A 633 4.50 -3.85 -12.52
C LYS A 633 5.48 -4.74 -13.28
N ILE A 634 5.56 -4.58 -14.59
CA ILE A 634 6.58 -5.23 -15.44
C ILE A 634 7.90 -4.49 -15.25
N GLY A 635 8.99 -5.23 -14.99
CA GLY A 635 10.21 -4.68 -14.38
C GLY A 635 11.53 -4.86 -15.14
N ASP A 636 11.61 -5.68 -16.19
CA ASP A 636 12.86 -5.93 -16.91
C ASP A 636 12.65 -5.84 -18.43
N PHE A 637 13.37 -4.92 -19.09
CA PHE A 637 13.23 -4.64 -20.51
C PHE A 637 14.50 -4.97 -21.30
N GLY A 638 15.43 -5.75 -20.72
CA GLY A 638 16.74 -6.04 -21.33
C GLY A 638 16.68 -6.73 -22.69
N LEU A 639 15.63 -7.54 -22.96
CA LEU A 639 15.42 -8.18 -24.26
C LEU A 639 14.41 -7.44 -25.16
N THR A 640 13.82 -6.35 -24.70
CA THR A 640 12.77 -5.62 -25.43
C THR A 640 13.31 -5.01 -26.73
N LYS A 641 12.52 -5.07 -27.80
CA LYS A 641 12.88 -4.53 -29.12
C LYS A 641 11.71 -3.77 -29.75
N ALA A 642 12.03 -2.69 -30.46
CA ALA A 642 11.06 -1.99 -31.28
C ALA A 642 10.78 -2.80 -32.55
N ILE A 643 9.50 -2.92 -32.90
CA ILE A 643 9.08 -3.36 -34.23
C ILE A 643 9.15 -2.13 -35.14
N GLU A 644 9.75 -2.27 -36.31
CA GLU A 644 9.79 -1.18 -37.30
C GLU A 644 8.38 -0.84 -37.78
N THR A 645 8.11 0.44 -38.02
CA THR A 645 6.86 0.89 -38.63
C THR A 645 6.57 0.09 -39.91
N ASP A 646 5.32 -0.35 -40.08
CA ASP A 646 4.85 -1.19 -41.20
C ASP A 646 5.35 -2.64 -41.22
N LYS A 647 6.09 -3.09 -40.20
CA LYS A 647 6.38 -4.52 -39.97
C LYS A 647 5.50 -5.07 -38.84
N GLU A 648 5.22 -6.37 -38.92
CA GLU A 648 4.44 -7.07 -37.91
C GLU A 648 5.33 -7.76 -36.85
N TYR A 649 6.62 -7.96 -37.15
CA TYR A 649 7.54 -8.69 -36.29
C TYR A 649 8.96 -8.11 -36.29
N TYR A 650 9.69 -8.44 -35.22
CA TYR A 650 11.12 -8.26 -35.10
C TYR A 650 11.86 -9.60 -35.28
N THR A 651 12.95 -9.62 -36.06
CA THR A 651 13.82 -10.81 -36.17
C THR A 651 15.08 -10.64 -35.33
N VAL A 652 15.30 -11.56 -34.39
CA VAL A 652 16.48 -11.57 -33.53
C VAL A 652 17.64 -12.25 -34.25
N LYS A 653 18.83 -11.64 -34.19
CA LYS A 653 20.06 -12.16 -34.80
C LYS A 653 21.03 -12.82 -33.82
N ASP A 654 20.87 -12.55 -32.52
CA ASP A 654 21.69 -13.13 -31.44
C ASP A 654 20.73 -13.64 -30.35
N ASP A 655 20.60 -14.96 -30.24
CA ASP A 655 19.59 -15.65 -29.42
C ASP A 655 20.21 -16.35 -28.19
N ARG A 656 21.31 -15.80 -27.67
CA ARG A 656 21.95 -16.32 -26.45
C ARG A 656 21.09 -15.98 -25.23
N ASP A 657 20.79 -17.00 -24.43
CA ASP A 657 20.09 -16.91 -23.12
C ASP A 657 18.63 -16.48 -23.14
N SER A 658 17.93 -16.83 -24.22
CA SER A 658 16.49 -16.67 -24.35
C SER A 658 15.69 -17.61 -23.42
N PRO A 659 14.57 -17.17 -22.83
CA PRO A 659 13.71 -17.99 -21.99
C PRO A 659 12.86 -18.95 -22.84
N VAL A 660 13.49 -19.97 -23.43
CA VAL A 660 12.88 -20.85 -24.44
C VAL A 660 11.57 -21.52 -24.02
N PHE A 661 11.36 -21.78 -22.72
CA PHE A 661 10.12 -22.38 -22.21
C PHE A 661 8.93 -21.38 -22.15
N TRP A 662 9.18 -20.08 -22.32
CA TRP A 662 8.16 -19.04 -22.45
C TRP A 662 7.93 -18.62 -23.90
N TYR A 663 8.75 -19.10 -24.85
CA TYR A 663 8.68 -18.68 -26.26
C TYR A 663 7.60 -19.38 -27.05
N ALA A 664 7.01 -18.64 -27.98
CA ALA A 664 6.09 -19.15 -28.97
C ALA A 664 6.81 -19.96 -30.07
N PRO A 665 6.12 -20.85 -30.81
CA PRO A 665 6.73 -21.68 -31.85
C PRO A 665 7.49 -20.90 -32.91
N GLU A 666 6.97 -19.75 -33.36
CA GLU A 666 7.61 -18.89 -34.37
C GLU A 666 8.90 -18.25 -33.86
N CYS A 667 9.01 -17.98 -32.56
CA CYS A 667 10.24 -17.50 -31.93
C CYS A 667 11.30 -18.59 -31.96
N LEU A 668 10.92 -19.83 -31.60
CA LEU A 668 11.83 -20.98 -31.54
C LEU A 668 12.29 -21.45 -32.93
N LEU A 669 11.42 -21.35 -33.94
CA LEU A 669 11.68 -21.84 -35.30
C LEU A 669 12.34 -20.82 -36.22
N GLN A 670 11.95 -19.54 -36.09
CA GLN A 670 12.29 -18.51 -37.07
C GLN A 670 12.92 -17.27 -36.42
N SER A 671 13.07 -17.26 -35.09
CA SER A 671 13.53 -16.08 -34.32
C SER A 671 12.72 -14.82 -34.63
N LYS A 672 11.44 -14.98 -34.99
CA LYS A 672 10.49 -13.88 -35.24
C LYS A 672 9.64 -13.63 -34.00
N PHE A 673 9.54 -12.37 -33.60
CA PHE A 673 8.80 -11.95 -32.41
C PHE A 673 7.73 -10.95 -32.82
N TYR A 674 6.47 -11.34 -32.59
CA TYR A 674 5.28 -10.53 -32.77
C TYR A 674 4.74 -10.10 -31.40
N ILE A 675 3.83 -9.13 -31.36
CA ILE A 675 3.04 -8.86 -30.14
C ILE A 675 2.29 -10.13 -29.70
N ALA A 676 1.80 -10.92 -30.65
CA ALA A 676 1.18 -12.22 -30.40
C ALA A 676 2.15 -13.27 -29.81
N SER A 677 3.46 -13.09 -29.96
CA SER A 677 4.47 -13.92 -29.28
C SER A 677 4.55 -13.59 -27.79
N ASP A 678 4.39 -12.32 -27.41
CA ASP A 678 4.29 -11.93 -26.00
C ASP A 678 2.97 -12.41 -25.37
N VAL A 679 1.89 -12.52 -26.14
CA VAL A 679 0.64 -13.16 -25.66
C VAL A 679 0.87 -14.61 -25.27
N TRP A 680 1.69 -15.36 -26.03
CA TRP A 680 2.07 -16.71 -25.66
C TRP A 680 2.84 -16.74 -24.33
N SER A 681 3.86 -15.87 -24.20
CA SER A 681 4.64 -15.70 -22.97
C SER A 681 3.75 -15.33 -21.77
N PHE A 682 2.71 -14.52 -21.99
CA PHE A 682 1.71 -14.21 -20.98
C PHE A 682 0.90 -15.45 -20.57
N GLY A 683 0.51 -16.32 -21.49
CA GLY A 683 -0.14 -17.59 -21.15
C GLY A 683 0.73 -18.46 -20.23
N VAL A 684 2.05 -18.50 -20.48
CA VAL A 684 3.00 -19.20 -19.60
C VAL A 684 3.14 -18.50 -18.24
N THR A 685 3.19 -17.17 -18.22
CA THR A 685 3.19 -16.38 -16.98
C THR A 685 1.91 -16.61 -16.17
N LEU A 686 0.74 -16.65 -16.82
CA LEU A 686 -0.54 -16.94 -16.18
C LEU A 686 -0.54 -18.34 -15.54
N TYR A 687 0.06 -19.33 -16.20
CA TYR A 687 0.27 -20.64 -15.61
C TYR A 687 1.13 -20.56 -14.33
N GLU A 688 2.24 -19.80 -14.33
CA GLU A 688 3.05 -19.56 -13.13
C GLU A 688 2.24 -18.88 -12.01
N LEU A 689 1.38 -17.92 -12.34
CA LEU A 689 0.50 -17.28 -11.35
C LEU A 689 -0.41 -18.31 -10.67
N LEU A 690 -1.06 -19.15 -11.47
CA LEU A 690 -2.04 -20.13 -11.02
C LEU A 690 -1.41 -21.31 -10.25
N THR A 691 -0.14 -21.61 -10.49
CA THR A 691 0.65 -22.56 -9.68
C THR A 691 1.36 -21.90 -8.50
N TYR A 692 1.18 -20.59 -8.30
CA TYR A 692 1.87 -19.80 -7.28
C TYR A 692 3.40 -19.91 -7.37
N CYS A 693 3.93 -19.96 -8.59
CA CYS A 693 5.36 -20.11 -8.89
C CYS A 693 6.01 -21.31 -8.21
N ASP A 694 5.28 -22.42 -8.06
CA ASP A 694 5.80 -23.67 -7.52
C ASP A 694 6.96 -24.19 -8.39
N SER A 695 8.10 -24.50 -7.77
CA SER A 695 9.30 -24.96 -8.48
C SER A 695 9.06 -26.30 -9.18
N GLU A 696 8.32 -27.22 -8.55
CA GLU A 696 8.05 -28.57 -9.06
C GLU A 696 7.06 -28.60 -10.22
N ALA A 697 6.22 -27.55 -10.29
CA ALA A 697 5.24 -27.34 -11.35
C ALA A 697 5.63 -26.16 -12.26
N SER A 698 6.90 -25.74 -12.27
CA SER A 698 7.37 -24.65 -13.13
C SER A 698 7.28 -25.03 -14.61
N PRO A 699 7.13 -24.04 -15.54
CA PRO A 699 7.06 -24.32 -16.98
C PRO A 699 8.22 -25.19 -17.47
N MET A 700 9.44 -24.91 -17.01
CA MET A 700 10.62 -25.71 -17.31
C MET A 700 10.48 -27.16 -16.81
N ALA A 701 10.09 -27.37 -15.56
CA ALA A 701 9.92 -28.71 -14.99
C ALA A 701 8.87 -29.52 -15.74
N GLU A 702 7.72 -28.92 -16.07
CA GLU A 702 6.64 -29.58 -16.81
C GLU A 702 7.04 -29.92 -18.26
N PHE A 703 7.65 -28.99 -18.99
CA PHE A 703 8.10 -29.30 -20.34
C PHE A 703 9.21 -30.36 -20.35
N LEU A 704 10.12 -30.36 -19.38
CA LEU A 704 11.15 -31.40 -19.24
C LEU A 704 10.55 -32.78 -18.94
N LYS A 705 9.46 -32.87 -18.17
CA LYS A 705 8.70 -34.13 -17.99
C LYS A 705 8.14 -34.66 -19.32
N MET A 706 7.72 -33.76 -20.23
CA MET A 706 7.16 -34.14 -21.54
C MET A 706 8.22 -34.54 -22.57
N ILE A 707 9.38 -33.86 -22.62
CA ILE A 707 10.44 -34.12 -23.63
C ILE A 707 11.49 -35.14 -23.17
N GLY A 708 11.50 -35.49 -21.88
CA GLY A 708 12.53 -36.29 -21.24
C GLY A 708 13.84 -35.52 -21.00
N PRO A 709 14.82 -36.09 -20.28
CA PRO A 709 16.08 -35.40 -20.01
C PRO A 709 16.84 -35.12 -21.31
N THR A 710 17.08 -33.84 -21.58
CA THR A 710 17.90 -33.36 -22.70
C THR A 710 18.72 -32.14 -22.32
N GLN A 711 19.83 -31.93 -23.01
CA GLN A 711 20.65 -30.72 -22.86
C GLN A 711 20.84 -30.00 -24.21
N GLY A 712 20.98 -28.67 -24.14
CA GLY A 712 21.35 -27.83 -25.28
C GLY A 712 20.33 -27.80 -26.42
N GLN A 713 20.82 -27.77 -27.66
CA GLN A 713 20.01 -27.61 -28.88
C GLN A 713 18.92 -28.68 -29.06
N MET A 714 19.12 -29.87 -28.50
CA MET A 714 18.13 -30.95 -28.54
C MET A 714 16.88 -30.62 -27.72
N THR A 715 16.99 -29.78 -26.69
CA THR A 715 15.86 -29.34 -25.86
C THR A 715 14.89 -28.48 -26.69
N VAL A 716 15.40 -27.50 -27.45
CA VAL A 716 14.56 -26.64 -28.31
C VAL A 716 13.88 -27.45 -29.40
N ALA A 717 14.61 -28.34 -30.09
CA ALA A 717 14.05 -29.19 -31.13
C ALA A 717 12.93 -30.12 -30.62
N ARG A 718 13.08 -30.70 -29.42
CA ARG A 718 12.03 -31.52 -28.81
C ARG A 718 10.86 -30.69 -28.30
N LEU A 719 11.12 -29.50 -27.75
CA LEU A 719 10.08 -28.58 -27.31
C LEU A 719 9.20 -28.18 -28.51
N VAL A 720 9.80 -27.83 -29.65
CA VAL A 720 9.06 -27.54 -30.89
C VAL A 720 8.18 -28.71 -31.32
N ARG A 721 8.69 -29.96 -31.28
CA ARG A 721 7.89 -31.15 -31.62
C ARG A 721 6.70 -31.34 -30.68
N VAL A 722 6.91 -31.17 -29.38
CA VAL A 722 5.82 -31.24 -28.38
C VAL A 722 4.75 -30.19 -28.66
N LEU A 723 5.13 -28.96 -29.02
CA LEU A 723 4.18 -27.91 -29.36
C LEU A 723 3.46 -28.19 -30.69
N GLN A 724 4.13 -28.81 -31.67
CA GLN A 724 3.55 -29.25 -32.95
C GLN A 724 2.53 -30.38 -32.76
N ASP A 725 2.76 -31.29 -31.81
CA ASP A 725 1.82 -32.36 -31.42
C ASP A 725 0.62 -31.83 -30.57
N ASP A 726 0.43 -30.51 -30.55
CA ASP A 726 -0.56 -29.77 -29.76
C ASP A 726 -0.51 -30.03 -28.24
N LYS A 727 0.65 -30.49 -27.73
CA LYS A 727 0.86 -30.63 -26.29
C LYS A 727 1.20 -29.26 -25.70
N ARG A 728 0.63 -28.99 -24.52
CA ARG A 728 0.75 -27.73 -23.78
C ARG A 728 0.92 -28.02 -22.30
N LEU A 729 1.23 -26.99 -21.50
CA LEU A 729 1.24 -27.11 -20.05
C LEU A 729 -0.13 -27.60 -19.53
N PRO A 730 -0.13 -28.46 -18.49
CA PRO A 730 -1.37 -28.99 -17.93
C PRO A 730 -2.20 -27.88 -17.28
N ARG A 731 -3.50 -28.11 -17.11
CA ARG A 731 -4.37 -27.21 -16.34
C ARG A 731 -3.95 -27.26 -14.86
N PRO A 732 -3.64 -26.12 -14.20
CA PRO A 732 -3.33 -26.12 -12.78
C PRO A 732 -4.51 -26.66 -11.93
N PRO A 733 -4.27 -27.40 -10.83
CA PRO A 733 -5.32 -28.13 -10.10
C PRO A 733 -6.52 -27.28 -9.64
N THR A 734 -6.28 -26.02 -9.27
CA THR A 734 -7.30 -25.09 -8.75
C THR A 734 -7.78 -24.07 -9.80
N CYS A 735 -7.30 -24.17 -11.05
CA CYS A 735 -7.68 -23.24 -12.12
C CYS A 735 -9.10 -23.54 -12.61
N PRO A 736 -10.04 -22.57 -12.68
CA PRO A 736 -11.34 -22.77 -13.30
C PRO A 736 -11.26 -23.00 -14.82
N GLU A 737 -12.26 -23.69 -15.36
CA GLU A 737 -12.32 -23.99 -16.80
C GLU A 737 -12.34 -22.73 -17.66
N GLU A 738 -13.10 -21.70 -17.26
CA GLU A 738 -13.16 -20.41 -17.99
C GLU A 738 -11.78 -19.73 -18.06
N VAL A 739 -10.94 -19.89 -17.04
CA VAL A 739 -9.58 -19.33 -17.00
C VAL A 739 -8.63 -20.19 -17.83
N ASP A 740 -8.74 -21.52 -17.78
CA ASP A 740 -7.96 -22.41 -18.66
C ASP A 740 -8.26 -22.12 -20.13
N GLN A 741 -9.51 -21.89 -20.52
CA GLN A 741 -9.88 -21.51 -21.89
C GLN A 741 -9.18 -20.23 -22.36
N LEU A 742 -9.07 -19.19 -21.51
CA LEU A 742 -8.29 -18.00 -21.85
C LEU A 742 -6.79 -18.31 -21.98
N MET A 743 -6.26 -19.14 -21.09
CA MET A 743 -4.86 -19.60 -21.16
C MET A 743 -4.58 -20.39 -22.45
N ARG A 744 -5.50 -21.26 -22.89
CA ARG A 744 -5.39 -22.01 -24.16
C ARG A 744 -5.42 -21.09 -25.38
N LYS A 745 -6.23 -20.02 -25.35
CA LYS A 745 -6.26 -19.01 -26.43
C LYS A 745 -4.93 -18.26 -26.60
N CYS A 746 -4.10 -18.19 -25.55
CA CYS A 746 -2.74 -17.67 -25.65
C CYS A 746 -1.79 -18.63 -26.39
N TRP A 747 -2.07 -19.93 -26.36
CA TRP A 747 -1.21 -20.98 -26.89
C TRP A 747 -1.71 -21.61 -28.21
N ILE A 748 -2.49 -20.86 -28.98
CA ILE A 748 -2.82 -21.21 -30.36
C ILE A 748 -1.52 -21.19 -31.18
N TYR A 749 -1.31 -22.24 -31.99
CA TYR A 749 -0.03 -22.44 -32.68
C TYR A 749 0.31 -21.28 -33.63
N LYS A 750 -0.64 -20.89 -34.48
CA LYS A 750 -0.48 -19.74 -35.38
C LYS A 750 -0.65 -18.43 -34.63
N HIS A 751 0.21 -17.45 -34.91
CA HIS A 751 0.27 -16.19 -34.17
C HIS A 751 -0.91 -15.25 -34.44
N ASP A 752 -1.45 -15.24 -35.66
CA ASP A 752 -2.56 -14.41 -36.13
C ASP A 752 -3.93 -14.86 -35.59
N GLU A 753 -4.06 -16.12 -35.19
CA GLU A 753 -5.27 -16.68 -34.58
C GLU A 753 -5.30 -16.55 -33.04
N ARG A 754 -4.20 -16.08 -32.41
CA ARG A 754 -4.14 -15.89 -30.95
C ARG A 754 -5.03 -14.74 -30.50
N THR A 755 -5.49 -14.83 -29.25
CA THR A 755 -6.14 -13.69 -28.59
C THR A 755 -5.19 -12.50 -28.47
N THR A 756 -5.75 -11.29 -28.28
CA THR A 756 -4.97 -10.08 -27.98
C THR A 756 -4.95 -9.81 -26.47
N PHE A 757 -4.03 -8.96 -26.01
CA PHE A 757 -4.03 -8.47 -24.62
C PHE A 757 -5.34 -7.75 -24.26
N HIS A 758 -5.85 -6.91 -25.16
CA HIS A 758 -7.17 -6.28 -25.01
C HIS A 758 -8.30 -7.29 -24.75
N ASN A 759 -8.37 -8.37 -25.54
CA ASN A 759 -9.39 -9.41 -25.39
C ASN A 759 -9.22 -10.19 -24.08
N LEU A 760 -7.97 -10.42 -23.65
CA LEU A 760 -7.67 -11.05 -22.36
C LEU A 760 -8.14 -10.20 -21.18
N ILE A 761 -7.93 -8.88 -21.22
CA ILE A 761 -8.40 -7.94 -20.20
C ILE A 761 -9.92 -8.08 -20.04
N GLN A 762 -10.68 -7.99 -21.14
CA GLN A 762 -12.13 -8.14 -21.12
C GLN A 762 -12.57 -9.52 -20.60
N GLY A 763 -11.87 -10.57 -21.02
CA GLY A 763 -12.12 -11.95 -20.59
C GLY A 763 -11.98 -12.12 -19.08
N PHE A 764 -10.85 -11.71 -18.50
CA PHE A 764 -10.61 -11.81 -17.06
C PHE A 764 -11.54 -10.89 -16.26
N GLU A 765 -11.80 -9.66 -16.71
CA GLU A 765 -12.74 -8.74 -16.05
C GLU A 765 -14.17 -9.32 -16.04
N THR A 766 -14.56 -10.02 -17.10
CA THR A 766 -15.85 -10.73 -17.15
C THR A 766 -15.91 -11.88 -16.16
N ILE A 767 -14.88 -12.74 -16.10
CA ILE A 767 -14.80 -13.85 -15.14
C ILE A 767 -14.84 -13.31 -13.70
N MET A 768 -14.02 -12.31 -13.40
CA MET A 768 -13.97 -11.69 -12.07
C MET A 768 -15.28 -11.00 -11.68
N SER A 769 -16.11 -10.57 -12.63
CA SER A 769 -17.43 -9.98 -12.32
C SER A 769 -18.48 -11.02 -11.91
N LYS A 770 -18.24 -12.30 -12.25
CA LYS A 770 -19.09 -13.44 -11.83
C LYS A 770 -18.64 -14.04 -10.49
N MET A 771 -17.40 -13.76 -10.07
CA MET A 771 -16.81 -14.17 -8.79
C MET A 771 -17.08 -13.14 -7.72
#